data_AF-A0A6P9EWR7-F1
#
_entry.id   AF-A0A6P9EWR7-F1
#
_cell.length_a   1.000
_cell.length_b   1.000
_cell.length_c   1.000
_cell.angle_alpha   90.00
_cell.angle_beta   90.00
_cell.angle_gamma   90.00
#
_symmetry.space_group_name_H-M   'P 1'
#
loop_
_entity.id
_entity.type
_entity.pdbx_description
1 polymer ?
#
loop_
_entity_poly.entity_id
_entity_poly.type
_entity_poly.pdbx_seq_one_letter_code
_entity_poly.pdbx_strand_id
1 'polypeptide(L)'
;MESCVMEWPECPVCLQNYDDRSVLPRVLGCGHTACEACLGNLPQRYPQTIRCPACNQLVKYPAQGPSALPKNIDLLRLCPPQIPNPKPQIENKERSQNYGDRHQFLPRFWSEEFYSLWKDWVLPYESVLVEPNDEDEGKGICAVVHGRTASASSLSIRGRFTENQRVSLVRIVSLPTVSDSSVFDYSYVARIMKCLSGMEETERDELGLILRASLGQQSGMHKVYGLWGDLDGGFLDLVCERQRGNLLEKLGDFINGEGLTKDGMSGFSLVGAGICEAVISLHLEGLLLGSLDLSCFSFDNFSRVHVDLSGVLVAGTKVHESVIEAVSGRSRIDDDALGVIFSSLLKSKVFLSPELLLELLQKEGIAVECGTSGYSLSFSSDVWSLACVLMMVILGKSFTEQISEISIEGSDYSTFHLRWVEKVSSLLEKNLGSEYDSSSQILCKCLNLDPESRPLATDVRRCLRELLIKPQFDALGGLEDVKGDRTVHCMILGKLCRLPTKSAEMYKKDGGEDIDQGDEGVDQNSVEVLSKGATKFKDLQGHLDCITGLAVGGDFLFSSSFDKTVRVWSLQDFSHVHTFRGHEHRVMALVYVDEEQLCISGDSGGGIFVWSSTVPLGQDPLKKWYEQKDWRYSGIHALTISGNGHIYSGSGDKSIKGWSLRVIP
;
A
#
# COMPACT_ATOMS: atom_id res chain seq x y z
N MET A 1 9.28 -0.36 26.14
CA MET A 1 10.10 -1.53 25.76
C MET A 1 9.21 -2.41 24.91
N GLU A 2 9.14 -2.10 23.62
CA GLU A 2 8.49 -2.98 22.65
C GLU A 2 9.42 -4.17 22.42
N SER A 3 8.91 -5.37 22.70
CA SER A 3 9.61 -6.61 22.40
C SER A 3 9.70 -6.74 20.88
N CYS A 4 10.88 -6.51 20.31
CA CYS A 4 11.19 -6.88 18.94
C CYS A 4 10.97 -8.40 18.81
N VAL A 5 9.86 -8.80 18.20
CA VAL A 5 9.56 -10.21 17.94
C VAL A 5 10.50 -10.65 16.83
N MET A 6 11.58 -11.34 17.20
CA MET A 6 12.53 -11.90 16.25
C MET A 6 11.80 -12.94 15.38
N GLU A 7 11.55 -12.62 14.10
CA GLU A 7 11.05 -13.61 13.14
C GLU A 7 12.13 -14.67 12.89
N TRP A 8 11.79 -15.92 13.16
CA TRP A 8 12.71 -17.05 13.01
C TRP A 8 12.88 -17.42 11.54
N PRO A 9 14.00 -18.03 11.14
CA PRO A 9 14.22 -18.43 9.76
C PRO A 9 13.29 -19.57 9.35
N GLU A 10 12.60 -19.38 8.21
CA GLU A 10 11.58 -20.29 7.70
C GLU A 10 11.97 -20.94 6.37
N CYS A 11 11.32 -22.06 6.07
CA CYS A 11 11.42 -22.67 4.76
C CYS A 11 10.69 -21.84 3.68
N PRO A 12 11.33 -21.47 2.55
CA PRO A 12 10.69 -20.70 1.48
C PRO A 12 9.59 -21.45 0.71
N VAL A 13 9.28 -22.69 1.08
CA VAL A 13 8.26 -23.52 0.44
C VAL A 13 7.07 -23.71 1.37
N CYS A 14 7.27 -24.27 2.56
CA CYS A 14 6.18 -24.52 3.52
C CYS A 14 5.95 -23.36 4.51
N LEU A 15 6.84 -22.36 4.53
CA LEU A 15 6.82 -21.21 5.44
C LEU A 15 6.74 -21.61 6.92
N GLN A 16 7.28 -22.79 7.26
CA GLN A 16 7.43 -23.22 8.65
C GLN A 16 8.86 -22.93 9.11
N ASN A 17 9.00 -22.57 10.39
CA ASN A 17 10.30 -22.45 11.07
C ASN A 17 11.08 -23.76 10.93
N TYR A 18 12.38 -23.64 10.68
CA TYR A 18 13.22 -24.84 10.64
C TYR A 18 13.27 -25.52 12.01
N ASP A 19 13.38 -26.84 12.03
CA ASP A 19 13.54 -27.61 13.25
C ASP A 19 14.38 -28.89 12.98
N ASP A 20 14.71 -29.61 14.04
CA ASP A 20 15.53 -30.83 13.96
C ASP A 20 14.74 -32.10 13.62
N ARG A 21 13.42 -32.02 13.41
CA ARG A 21 12.50 -33.17 13.27
C ARG A 21 11.63 -33.12 12.01
N SER A 22 10.73 -32.15 11.91
CA SER A 22 9.72 -31.98 10.86
C SER A 22 10.20 -31.14 9.68
N VAL A 23 10.90 -30.04 9.94
CA VAL A 23 11.28 -29.02 8.94
C VAL A 23 12.81 -28.94 8.86
N LEU A 24 13.42 -30.05 8.45
CA LEU A 24 14.88 -30.17 8.37
C LEU A 24 15.46 -29.31 7.23
N PRO A 25 16.30 -28.29 7.50
CA PRO A 25 16.85 -27.42 6.47
C PRO A 25 17.91 -28.11 5.63
N ARG A 26 17.75 -28.09 4.30
CA ARG A 26 18.70 -28.62 3.30
C ARG A 26 19.18 -27.53 2.35
N VAL A 27 20.50 -27.49 2.12
CA VAL A 27 21.15 -26.46 1.31
C VAL A 27 21.24 -26.91 -0.14
N LEU A 28 20.72 -26.07 -1.04
CA LEU A 28 20.80 -26.24 -2.49
C LEU A 28 22.12 -25.72 -3.05
N GLY A 29 22.51 -26.16 -4.26
CA GLY A 29 23.77 -25.76 -4.88
C GLY A 29 23.94 -24.25 -5.15
N CYS A 30 22.86 -23.47 -5.09
CA CYS A 30 22.89 -22.01 -5.17
C CYS A 30 23.04 -21.31 -3.80
N GLY A 31 23.22 -22.05 -2.72
CA GLY A 31 23.40 -21.53 -1.36
C GLY A 31 22.11 -21.28 -0.56
N HIS A 32 20.95 -21.32 -1.20
CA HIS A 32 19.66 -21.19 -0.51
C HIS A 32 19.24 -22.48 0.20
N THR A 33 18.40 -22.35 1.22
CA THR A 33 17.92 -23.48 2.02
C THR A 33 16.42 -23.69 1.83
N ALA A 34 15.98 -24.95 1.79
CA ALA A 34 14.57 -25.34 1.91
C ALA A 34 14.44 -26.63 2.71
N CYS A 35 13.25 -26.91 3.26
CA CYS A 35 13.01 -28.07 4.09
C CYS A 35 13.11 -29.38 3.29
N GLU A 36 13.62 -30.46 3.90
CA GLU A 36 13.83 -31.74 3.25
C GLU A 36 12.53 -32.31 2.65
N ALA A 37 11.44 -32.29 3.42
CA ALA A 37 10.13 -32.74 2.97
C ALA A 37 9.63 -31.92 1.76
N CYS A 38 9.86 -30.61 1.79
CA CYS A 38 9.49 -29.68 0.74
C CYS A 38 10.26 -29.98 -0.55
N LEU A 39 11.57 -30.19 -0.46
CA LEU A 39 12.43 -30.54 -1.59
C LEU A 39 12.09 -31.91 -2.19
N GLY A 40 11.58 -32.85 -1.39
CA GLY A 40 11.08 -34.15 -1.88
C GLY A 40 9.78 -34.01 -2.67
N ASN A 41 8.96 -33.02 -2.33
CA ASN A 41 7.66 -32.78 -2.96
C ASN A 41 7.69 -31.76 -4.11
N LEU A 42 8.83 -31.14 -4.42
CA LEU A 42 8.90 -30.20 -5.55
C LEU A 42 8.95 -30.95 -6.89
N PRO A 43 8.22 -30.46 -7.92
CA PRO A 43 8.19 -31.12 -9.22
C PRO A 43 9.55 -31.04 -9.93
N GLN A 44 10.05 -32.19 -10.38
CA GLN A 44 11.29 -32.29 -11.16
C GLN A 44 10.94 -32.34 -12.65
N ARG A 45 10.92 -31.17 -13.30
CA ARG A 45 10.69 -31.09 -14.75
C ARG A 45 11.86 -31.64 -15.59
N TYR A 46 13.08 -31.60 -15.07
CA TYR A 46 14.27 -32.12 -15.75
C TYR A 46 15.02 -33.12 -14.86
N PRO A 47 15.60 -34.20 -15.43
CA PRO A 47 16.27 -35.24 -14.66
C PRO A 47 17.38 -34.68 -13.76
N GLN A 48 17.42 -35.11 -12.50
CA GLN A 48 18.48 -34.75 -11.53
C GLN A 48 18.66 -33.23 -11.34
N THR A 49 17.59 -32.45 -11.49
CA THR A 49 17.60 -31.03 -11.19
C THR A 49 16.35 -30.61 -10.45
N ILE A 50 16.47 -29.52 -9.70
CA ILE A 50 15.38 -28.87 -9.00
C ILE A 50 15.49 -27.37 -9.21
N ARG A 51 14.36 -26.66 -9.34
CA ARG A 51 14.35 -25.20 -9.33
C ARG A 51 14.37 -24.72 -7.89
N CYS A 52 15.32 -23.86 -7.54
CA CYS A 52 15.39 -23.27 -6.21
C CYS A 52 14.16 -22.38 -5.95
N PRO A 53 13.39 -22.61 -4.86
CA PRO A 53 12.20 -21.81 -4.54
C PRO A 53 12.52 -20.37 -4.07
N ALA A 54 13.77 -20.10 -3.69
CA ALA A 54 14.18 -18.78 -3.24
C ALA A 54 14.62 -17.87 -4.40
N CYS A 55 15.45 -18.39 -5.32
CA CYS A 55 16.09 -17.59 -6.38
C CYS A 55 15.78 -18.05 -7.82
N ASN A 56 14.90 -19.03 -8.00
CA ASN A 56 14.48 -19.57 -9.30
C ASN A 56 15.58 -20.21 -10.16
N GLN A 57 16.82 -20.32 -9.66
CA GLN A 57 17.90 -21.01 -10.37
C GLN A 57 17.67 -22.52 -10.43
N LEU A 58 17.94 -23.12 -11.59
CA LEU A 58 17.96 -24.57 -11.75
C LEU A 58 19.28 -25.12 -11.18
N VAL A 59 19.19 -26.00 -10.19
CA VAL A 59 20.35 -26.58 -9.50
C VAL A 59 20.32 -28.10 -9.55
N LYS A 60 21.49 -28.73 -9.40
CA LYS A 60 21.59 -30.20 -9.35
C LYS A 60 20.82 -30.75 -8.16
N TYR A 61 20.06 -31.81 -8.40
CA TYR A 61 19.32 -32.55 -7.39
C TYR A 61 19.84 -33.99 -7.31
N PRO A 62 20.28 -34.47 -6.14
CA PRO A 62 20.85 -35.81 -6.00
C PRO A 62 19.84 -36.90 -6.37
N ALA A 63 20.31 -37.94 -7.07
CA ALA A 63 19.48 -39.10 -7.38
C ALA A 63 19.04 -39.88 -6.11
N GLN A 64 19.78 -39.72 -5.01
CA GLN A 64 19.47 -40.28 -3.69
C GLN A 64 18.40 -39.50 -2.92
N GLY A 65 17.89 -38.40 -3.49
CA GLY A 65 16.87 -37.55 -2.87
C GLY A 65 17.43 -36.39 -2.03
N PRO A 66 16.55 -35.64 -1.35
CA PRO A 66 16.91 -34.39 -0.66
C PRO A 66 17.75 -34.63 0.60
N SER A 67 17.72 -35.85 1.15
CA SER A 67 18.50 -36.26 2.32
C SER A 67 20.01 -36.26 2.08
N ALA A 68 20.44 -36.38 0.81
CA ALA A 68 21.83 -36.32 0.38
C ALA A 68 22.37 -34.87 0.27
N LEU A 69 21.50 -33.86 0.32
CA LEU A 69 21.92 -32.47 0.37
C LEU A 69 22.46 -32.13 1.77
N PRO A 70 23.45 -31.23 1.89
CA PRO A 70 23.94 -30.79 3.20
C PRO A 70 22.82 -30.19 4.05
N LYS A 71 22.83 -30.48 5.36
CA LYS A 71 21.95 -29.78 6.32
C LYS A 71 22.47 -28.37 6.56
N ASN A 72 21.58 -27.39 6.72
CA ASN A 72 21.99 -26.07 7.19
C ASN A 72 22.04 -26.07 8.73
N ILE A 73 23.20 -26.41 9.27
CA ILE A 73 23.40 -26.58 10.72
C ILE A 73 23.27 -25.25 11.45
N ASP A 74 23.59 -24.13 10.81
CA ASP A 74 23.49 -22.80 11.43
C ASP A 74 22.03 -22.40 11.65
N LEU A 75 21.13 -22.75 10.72
CA LEU A 75 19.68 -22.58 10.93
C LEU A 75 19.14 -23.47 12.05
N LEU A 76 19.64 -24.70 12.17
CA LEU A 76 19.25 -25.59 13.28
C LEU A 76 19.74 -25.10 14.65
N ARG A 77 20.86 -24.36 14.70
CA ARG A 77 21.41 -23.77 15.92
C ARG A 77 20.64 -22.53 16.38
N LEU A 78 19.98 -21.85 15.46
CA LEU A 78 19.12 -20.71 15.75
C LEU A 78 17.75 -21.16 16.28
N CYS A 79 17.42 -22.44 16.33
CA CYS A 79 16.14 -22.93 16.84
C CYS A 79 16.28 -23.40 18.30
N PRO A 80 15.33 -23.06 19.22
CA PRO A 80 15.47 -23.41 20.62
C PRO A 80 15.40 -24.94 20.86
N PRO A 81 16.16 -25.49 21.82
CA PRO A 81 16.01 -26.88 22.24
C PRO A 81 14.64 -27.07 22.89
N GLN A 82 13.79 -27.93 22.32
CA GLN A 82 12.53 -28.30 22.96
C GLN A 82 12.80 -28.93 24.34
N ILE A 83 12.11 -28.42 25.38
CA ILE A 83 12.10 -28.98 26.73
C ILE A 83 11.80 -30.48 26.62
N PRO A 84 12.61 -31.37 27.24
CA PRO A 84 12.31 -32.80 27.22
C PRO A 84 11.05 -33.05 28.06
N ASN A 85 9.96 -33.40 27.40
CA ASN A 85 8.77 -33.91 28.07
C ASN A 85 9.16 -35.13 28.95
N PRO A 86 8.68 -35.22 30.20
CA PRO A 86 9.09 -36.28 31.12
C PRO A 86 8.49 -37.63 30.69
N LYS A 87 9.37 -38.50 30.16
CA LYS A 87 9.26 -39.96 29.95
C LYS A 87 8.05 -40.51 29.16
N PRO A 88 8.29 -41.47 28.24
CA PRO A 88 7.22 -42.15 27.51
C PRO A 88 6.54 -43.17 28.41
N GLN A 89 5.24 -42.99 28.69
CA GLN A 89 4.41 -44.14 29.04
C GLN A 89 4.07 -44.87 27.74
N ILE A 90 4.57 -46.10 27.67
CA ILE A 90 4.25 -47.09 26.67
C ILE A 90 2.77 -47.43 26.85
N GLU A 91 1.92 -46.90 25.99
CA GLU A 91 0.65 -47.53 25.65
C GLU A 91 0.56 -47.70 24.14
N ASN A 92 0.81 -48.95 23.71
CA ASN A 92 0.41 -49.46 22.42
C ASN A 92 -1.12 -49.30 22.26
N LYS A 93 -1.55 -48.27 21.54
CA LYS A 93 -2.81 -48.31 20.82
C LYS A 93 -2.57 -47.88 19.38
N GLU A 94 -2.61 -48.88 18.52
CA GLU A 94 -2.91 -48.73 17.10
C GLU A 94 -4.09 -47.77 16.95
N ARG A 95 -3.79 -46.54 16.55
CA ARG A 95 -4.76 -45.64 15.95
C ARG A 95 -4.23 -45.30 14.58
N SER A 96 -4.78 -45.96 13.59
CA SER A 96 -4.88 -45.47 12.22
C SER A 96 -5.49 -44.07 12.25
N GLN A 97 -4.66 -43.04 12.40
CA GLN A 97 -5.05 -41.67 12.16
C GLN A 97 -4.70 -41.36 10.71
N ASN A 98 -5.75 -41.11 9.93
CA ASN A 98 -5.69 -40.57 8.59
C ASN A 98 -4.70 -39.39 8.55
N TYR A 99 -3.54 -39.61 7.94
CA TYR A 99 -2.61 -38.56 7.49
C TYR A 99 -3.18 -37.85 6.24
N GLY A 100 -4.41 -37.35 6.34
CA GLY A 100 -5.14 -36.77 5.22
C GLY A 100 -5.12 -35.23 5.16
N ASP A 101 -4.78 -34.54 6.26
CA ASP A 101 -5.12 -33.12 6.38
C ASP A 101 -4.05 -32.23 7.04
N ARG A 102 -2.82 -32.73 7.17
CA ARG A 102 -1.67 -31.91 7.59
C ARG A 102 -0.74 -31.74 6.41
N HIS A 103 -0.53 -30.49 6.00
CA HIS A 103 0.39 -30.03 4.95
C HIS A 103 -0.17 -30.01 3.51
N GLN A 104 -1.21 -29.21 3.27
CA GLN A 104 -1.42 -28.58 1.95
C GLN A 104 -1.00 -27.11 2.00
N PHE A 105 0.28 -26.83 2.24
CA PHE A 105 0.86 -25.58 1.75
C PHE A 105 1.75 -25.92 0.56
N LEU A 106 1.12 -25.96 -0.60
CA LEU A 106 1.79 -26.05 -1.88
C LEU A 106 1.18 -24.94 -2.75
N PRO A 107 1.92 -23.86 -3.08
CA PRO A 107 1.50 -22.86 -4.07
C PRO A 107 1.54 -23.45 -5.50
N ARG A 108 1.05 -24.69 -5.68
CA ARG A 108 1.05 -25.43 -6.95
C ARG A 108 -0.02 -24.93 -7.93
N PHE A 109 -0.80 -23.92 -7.56
CA PHE A 109 -1.91 -23.38 -8.35
C PHE A 109 -1.77 -21.90 -8.71
N TRP A 110 -0.60 -21.28 -8.48
CA TRP A 110 -0.38 -19.89 -8.88
C TRP A 110 0.19 -19.80 -10.28
N SER A 111 -0.23 -18.79 -11.04
CA SER A 111 0.39 -18.46 -12.31
C SER A 111 1.88 -18.15 -12.09
N GLU A 112 2.72 -18.47 -13.08
CA GLU A 112 4.17 -18.25 -12.98
C GLU A 112 4.49 -16.76 -12.77
N GLU A 113 3.70 -15.88 -13.40
CA GLU A 113 3.79 -14.44 -13.25
C GLU A 113 3.52 -14.00 -11.81
N PHE A 114 2.40 -14.43 -11.21
CA PHE A 114 2.06 -14.10 -9.82
C PHE A 114 3.10 -14.65 -8.84
N TYR A 115 3.52 -15.91 -9.00
CA TYR A 115 4.54 -16.52 -8.14
C TYR A 115 5.89 -15.77 -8.19
N SER A 116 6.21 -15.14 -9.33
CA SER A 116 7.44 -14.37 -9.48
C SER A 116 7.37 -12.97 -8.87
N LEU A 117 6.18 -12.38 -8.76
CA LEU A 117 5.98 -10.97 -8.41
C LEU A 117 5.46 -10.75 -6.98
N TRP A 118 4.79 -11.73 -6.35
CA TRP A 118 4.12 -11.50 -5.06
C TRP A 118 5.04 -10.95 -3.96
N LYS A 119 6.32 -11.33 -3.95
CA LYS A 119 7.30 -10.83 -2.96
C LYS A 119 7.52 -9.33 -3.07
N ASP A 120 7.43 -8.80 -4.29
CA ASP A 120 7.57 -7.37 -4.55
C ASP A 120 6.29 -6.60 -4.20
N TRP A 121 5.18 -7.30 -3.93
CA TRP A 121 3.91 -6.70 -3.56
C TRP A 121 3.78 -6.56 -2.05
N VAL A 122 4.44 -7.40 -1.25
CA VAL A 122 4.28 -7.42 0.20
C VAL A 122 5.25 -6.44 0.86
N LEU A 123 4.69 -5.48 1.60
CA LEU A 123 5.45 -4.53 2.40
C LEU A 123 5.84 -5.15 3.74
N PRO A 124 7.04 -4.84 4.28
CA PRO A 124 7.44 -5.26 5.62
C PRO A 124 6.44 -4.79 6.69
N TYR A 125 6.27 -5.56 7.76
CA TYR A 125 5.34 -5.23 8.85
C TYR A 125 5.59 -3.82 9.44
N GLU A 126 6.86 -3.47 9.67
CA GLU A 126 7.24 -2.17 10.23
C GLU A 126 7.05 -0.98 9.27
N SER A 127 6.65 -1.20 8.01
CA SER A 127 6.67 -0.14 6.99
C SER A 127 5.56 0.90 7.12
N VAL A 128 4.48 0.57 7.84
CA VAL A 128 3.31 1.42 8.02
C VAL A 128 3.03 1.55 9.51
N LEU A 129 2.96 2.79 9.99
CA LEU A 129 2.50 3.14 11.32
C LEU A 129 1.06 3.66 11.20
N VAL A 130 0.12 2.95 11.79
CA VAL A 130 -1.29 3.36 11.83
C VAL A 130 -1.46 4.49 12.84
N GLU A 131 -2.01 5.62 12.41
CA GLU A 131 -2.37 6.70 13.33
C GLU A 131 -3.74 6.40 13.95
N PRO A 132 -3.89 6.41 15.29
CA PRO A 132 -5.21 6.34 15.91
C PRO A 132 -5.98 7.62 15.57
N ASN A 133 -7.00 7.53 14.73
CA ASN A 133 -7.89 8.65 14.47
C ASN A 133 -9.04 8.67 15.49
N ASP A 134 -9.19 9.83 16.15
CA ASP A 134 -10.45 10.30 16.71
C ASP A 134 -11.36 10.75 15.53
N GLU A 135 -12.58 10.23 15.46
CA GLU A 135 -13.68 10.69 14.58
C GLU A 135 -13.69 10.30 13.08
N ASP A 136 -13.40 9.05 12.73
CA ASP A 136 -14.05 8.46 11.54
C ASP A 136 -14.50 7.03 11.85
N GLU A 137 -15.72 6.90 12.38
CA GLU A 137 -16.43 5.62 12.51
C GLU A 137 -16.78 5.08 11.11
N GLY A 138 -15.77 4.68 10.35
CA GLY A 138 -15.94 3.80 9.19
C GLY A 138 -16.25 2.39 9.69
N LYS A 139 -17.51 2.12 10.07
CA LYS A 139 -18.01 0.75 10.29
C LYS A 139 -18.07 0.01 8.95
N GLY A 140 -16.90 -0.39 8.44
CA GLY A 140 -16.77 -1.10 7.18
C GLY A 140 -15.34 -1.61 6.96
N ILE A 141 -15.21 -2.66 6.16
CA ILE A 141 -13.92 -3.25 5.80
C ILE A 141 -13.18 -2.31 4.81
N CYS A 142 -13.87 -1.52 3.98
CA CYS A 142 -13.22 -0.47 3.17
C CYS A 142 -13.07 0.86 3.95
N ALA A 143 -12.60 0.80 5.20
CA ALA A 143 -12.26 2.01 5.97
C ALA A 143 -10.87 2.48 5.54
N VAL A 144 -10.77 3.74 5.11
CA VAL A 144 -9.47 4.35 4.82
C VAL A 144 -8.79 4.69 6.12
N VAL A 145 -7.94 3.79 6.61
CA VAL A 145 -7.10 4.08 7.77
C VAL A 145 -5.94 4.96 7.33
N HIS A 146 -5.59 5.95 8.15
CA HIS A 146 -4.47 6.83 7.86
C HIS A 146 -3.22 6.29 8.54
N GLY A 147 -2.16 6.17 7.75
CA GLY A 147 -0.87 5.75 8.24
C GLY A 147 0.24 6.68 7.80
N ARG A 148 1.38 6.53 8.45
CA ARG A 148 2.66 7.09 8.00
C ARG A 148 3.62 5.98 7.65
N THR A 149 4.43 6.24 6.63
CA THR A 149 5.53 5.36 6.27
C THR A 149 6.63 5.44 7.33
N ALA A 150 7.10 4.29 7.81
CA ALA A 150 8.23 4.22 8.71
C ALA A 150 9.56 4.19 7.95
N SER A 151 10.66 4.47 8.66
CA SER A 151 12.02 4.39 8.12
C SER A 151 12.44 2.92 7.92
N ALA A 152 12.11 2.34 6.76
CA ALA A 152 12.50 0.98 6.40
C ALA A 152 13.68 0.99 5.40
N SER A 153 14.82 0.45 5.83
CA SER A 153 16.08 0.38 5.06
C SER A 153 16.16 -0.76 4.03
N SER A 154 15.11 -1.58 3.90
CA SER A 154 15.14 -2.86 3.16
C SER A 154 13.99 -3.06 2.16
N LEU A 155 13.47 -2.00 1.55
CA LEU A 155 12.38 -2.13 0.59
C LEU A 155 12.88 -2.52 -0.82
N SER A 156 12.28 -3.59 -1.36
CA SER A 156 12.42 -3.98 -2.77
C SER A 156 11.75 -2.95 -3.68
N ILE A 157 12.59 -2.14 -4.37
CA ILE A 157 12.49 -1.50 -5.71
C ILE A 157 11.17 -0.82 -6.15
N ARG A 158 9.95 -1.25 -5.80
CA ARG A 158 8.68 -0.73 -6.36
C ARG A 158 8.21 0.61 -5.80
N GLY A 159 8.92 1.19 -4.84
CA GLY A 159 8.79 2.60 -4.53
C GLY A 159 9.52 2.98 -3.27
N ARG A 160 10.46 3.93 -3.37
CA ARG A 160 10.96 4.59 -2.15
C ARG A 160 9.80 5.39 -1.56
N PHE A 161 9.38 5.03 -0.36
CA PHE A 161 8.63 5.96 0.47
C PHE A 161 9.58 7.05 0.96
N THR A 162 9.10 8.28 1.05
CA THR A 162 9.74 9.26 1.93
C THR A 162 9.28 8.96 3.36
N GLU A 163 10.16 9.04 4.34
CA GLU A 163 9.81 8.84 5.76
C GLU A 163 8.71 9.84 6.17
N ASN A 164 7.73 9.38 6.96
CA ASN A 164 6.56 10.16 7.38
C ASN A 164 5.61 10.61 6.26
N GLN A 165 5.61 9.93 5.11
CA GLN A 165 4.63 10.17 4.06
C GLN A 165 3.26 9.65 4.49
N ARG A 166 2.21 10.43 4.26
CA ARG A 166 0.82 10.01 4.52
C ARG A 166 0.39 8.98 3.48
N VAL A 167 -0.22 7.91 3.96
CA VAL A 167 -0.80 6.85 3.12
C VAL A 167 -2.26 6.61 3.47
N SER A 168 -3.03 6.17 2.49
CA SER A 168 -4.35 5.59 2.68
C SER A 168 -4.22 4.06 2.69
N LEU A 169 -4.81 3.42 3.69
CA LEU A 169 -4.89 1.98 3.80
C LEU A 169 -6.30 1.54 3.42
N VAL A 170 -6.43 0.77 2.35
CA VAL A 170 -7.72 0.23 1.91
C VAL A 170 -7.77 -1.25 2.25
N ARG A 171 -8.63 -1.66 3.19
CA ARG A 171 -8.68 -3.06 3.60
C ARG A 171 -9.31 -3.93 2.52
N ILE A 172 -8.66 -5.03 2.20
CA ILE A 172 -9.02 -5.95 1.11
C ILE A 172 -9.62 -7.25 1.69
N VAL A 173 -8.92 -7.91 2.60
CA VAL A 173 -9.32 -9.24 3.14
C VAL A 173 -8.94 -9.35 4.61
N SER A 174 -9.75 -10.03 5.42
CA SER A 174 -9.40 -10.34 6.81
C SER A 174 -8.22 -11.32 6.90
N LEU A 175 -7.25 -11.02 7.76
CA LEU A 175 -6.16 -11.93 8.08
C LEU A 175 -6.70 -13.10 8.93
N PRO A 176 -6.26 -14.34 8.66
CA PRO A 176 -6.66 -15.49 9.47
C PRO A 176 -6.20 -15.29 10.92
N THR A 177 -7.14 -15.35 11.85
CA THR A 177 -6.84 -15.30 13.28
C THR A 177 -6.06 -16.54 13.70
N VAL A 178 -5.09 -16.36 14.60
CA VAL A 178 -4.36 -17.46 15.22
C VAL A 178 -5.37 -18.26 16.02
N SER A 179 -5.74 -19.45 15.54
CA SER A 179 -6.60 -20.35 16.31
C SER A 179 -5.77 -20.97 17.43
N ASP A 180 -6.25 -20.90 18.67
CA ASP A 180 -5.67 -21.56 19.86
C ASP A 180 -5.48 -23.10 19.73
N SER A 181 -5.88 -23.69 18.59
CA SER A 181 -5.81 -25.13 18.32
C SER A 181 -4.66 -25.57 17.40
N SER A 182 -3.95 -24.64 16.76
CA SER A 182 -2.75 -24.96 15.96
C SER A 182 -1.51 -24.87 16.84
N VAL A 183 -0.71 -25.93 16.85
CA VAL A 183 0.55 -26.05 17.62
C VAL A 183 1.63 -25.02 17.21
N PHE A 184 1.36 -24.17 16.21
CA PHE A 184 2.31 -23.23 15.63
C PHE A 184 1.64 -21.90 15.25
N ASP A 185 2.34 -20.79 15.51
CA ASP A 185 2.02 -19.44 15.02
C ASP A 185 2.58 -19.25 13.60
N TYR A 186 1.76 -18.75 12.68
CA TYR A 186 2.21 -18.35 11.34
C TYR A 186 2.98 -17.02 11.39
N SER A 187 4.10 -16.89 10.65
CA SER A 187 4.81 -15.62 10.43
C SER A 187 3.96 -14.59 9.67
N TYR A 188 4.37 -13.31 9.72
CA TYR A 188 3.70 -12.22 9.01
C TYR A 188 3.51 -12.55 7.52
N VAL A 189 4.59 -12.95 6.85
CA VAL A 189 4.55 -13.31 5.42
C VAL A 189 3.66 -14.54 5.18
N ALA A 190 3.71 -15.56 6.06
CA ALA A 190 2.86 -16.73 5.92
C ALA A 190 1.37 -16.41 6.05
N ARG A 191 0.99 -15.47 6.92
CA ARG A 191 -0.40 -14.99 7.06
C ARG A 191 -0.89 -14.29 5.80
N ILE A 192 -0.09 -13.38 5.25
CA ILE A 192 -0.40 -12.68 3.99
C ILE A 192 -0.51 -13.66 2.82
N MET A 193 0.43 -14.60 2.72
CA MET A 193 0.43 -15.64 1.69
C MET A 193 -0.79 -16.54 1.79
N LYS A 194 -1.24 -16.85 3.01
CA LYS A 194 -2.48 -17.60 3.24
C LYS A 194 -3.69 -16.82 2.72
N CYS A 195 -3.77 -15.50 2.97
CA CYS A 195 -4.81 -14.65 2.38
C CYS A 195 -4.76 -14.68 0.85
N LEU A 196 -3.59 -14.40 0.25
CA LEU A 196 -3.42 -14.40 -1.20
C LEU A 196 -3.73 -15.76 -1.83
N SER A 197 -3.46 -16.87 -1.13
CA SER A 197 -3.80 -18.22 -1.59
C SER A 197 -5.31 -18.51 -1.54
N GLY A 198 -6.02 -17.86 -0.62
CA GLY A 198 -7.48 -17.97 -0.49
C GLY A 198 -8.25 -17.16 -1.53
N MET A 199 -7.59 -16.19 -2.17
CA MET A 199 -8.19 -15.39 -3.25
C MET A 199 -8.42 -16.24 -4.52
N GLU A 200 -9.41 -15.88 -5.32
CA GLU A 200 -9.59 -16.37 -6.68
C GLU A 200 -8.49 -15.83 -7.61
N GLU A 201 -8.27 -16.51 -8.73
CA GLU A 201 -7.24 -16.08 -9.70
C GLU A 201 -7.54 -14.69 -10.27
N THR A 202 -8.80 -14.41 -10.58
CA THR A 202 -9.25 -13.11 -11.08
C THR A 202 -9.03 -11.95 -10.09
N GLU A 203 -9.12 -12.20 -8.78
CA GLU A 203 -8.85 -11.19 -7.75
C GLU A 203 -7.35 -10.88 -7.65
N ARG A 204 -6.50 -11.90 -7.80
CA ARG A 204 -5.04 -11.72 -7.83
C ARG A 204 -4.59 -11.00 -9.09
N ASP A 205 -5.21 -11.31 -10.23
CA ASP A 205 -4.94 -10.63 -11.50
C ASP A 205 -5.35 -9.15 -11.43
N GLU A 206 -6.48 -8.84 -10.81
CA GLU A 206 -6.92 -7.47 -10.51
C GLU A 206 -5.88 -6.70 -9.68
N LEU A 207 -5.43 -7.28 -8.56
CA LEU A 207 -4.39 -6.68 -7.72
C LEU A 207 -3.10 -6.45 -8.52
N GLY A 208 -2.72 -7.41 -9.36
CA GLY A 208 -1.55 -7.32 -10.21
C GLY A 208 -1.65 -6.21 -11.26
N LEU A 209 -2.83 -5.98 -11.83
CA LEU A 209 -3.10 -4.88 -12.77
C LEU A 209 -3.03 -3.52 -12.07
N ILE A 210 -3.67 -3.38 -10.90
CA ILE A 210 -3.62 -2.15 -10.09
C ILE A 210 -2.17 -1.77 -9.76
N LEU A 211 -1.39 -2.72 -9.23
CA LEU A 211 0.02 -2.51 -8.86
C LEU A 211 0.93 -2.24 -10.05
N ARG A 212 0.55 -2.67 -11.26
CA ARG A 212 1.30 -2.40 -12.50
C ARG A 212 0.99 -1.03 -13.04
N ALA A 213 -0.30 -0.70 -13.14
CA ALA A 213 -0.76 0.57 -13.69
C ALA A 213 -0.26 1.76 -12.85
N SER A 214 -0.11 1.59 -11.53
CA SER A 214 0.45 2.63 -10.65
C SER A 214 1.95 2.90 -10.83
N LEU A 215 2.66 2.04 -11.58
CA LEU A 215 4.10 2.18 -11.86
C LEU A 215 4.40 2.84 -13.20
N GLY A 216 3.37 3.14 -14.01
CA GLY A 216 3.52 3.81 -15.29
C GLY A 216 4.10 5.23 -15.14
N GLN A 217 5.01 5.63 -16.04
CA GLN A 217 5.61 6.98 -16.04
C GLN A 217 4.58 8.10 -16.29
N GLN A 218 3.40 7.76 -16.84
CA GLN A 218 2.26 8.67 -17.02
C GLN A 218 1.01 8.16 -16.27
N SER A 219 1.20 7.46 -15.14
CA SER A 219 0.09 7.00 -14.31
C SER A 219 -0.85 8.17 -14.00
N GLY A 220 -2.09 8.06 -14.46
CA GLY A 220 -3.17 8.99 -14.12
C GLY A 220 -3.75 8.73 -12.74
N MET A 221 -3.15 7.83 -11.96
CA MET A 221 -3.51 7.54 -10.57
C MET A 221 -2.33 7.67 -9.62
N HIS A 222 -2.68 7.81 -8.34
CA HIS A 222 -1.72 7.79 -7.24
C HIS A 222 -0.94 6.50 -7.16
N LYS A 223 0.25 6.60 -6.57
CA LYS A 223 1.11 5.45 -6.39
C LYS A 223 0.50 4.44 -5.43
N VAL A 224 0.47 3.18 -5.85
CA VAL A 224 0.20 2.04 -4.97
C VAL A 224 1.52 1.43 -4.58
N TYR A 225 1.78 1.34 -3.28
CA TYR A 225 3.08 0.90 -2.79
C TYR A 225 3.15 -0.61 -2.59
N GLY A 226 2.04 -1.25 -2.24
CA GLY A 226 1.98 -2.69 -2.00
C GLY A 226 0.88 -3.07 -1.02
N LEU A 227 0.97 -4.29 -0.54
CA LEU A 227 0.09 -4.93 0.43
C LEU A 227 0.77 -4.94 1.80
N TRP A 228 0.04 -4.55 2.84
CA TRP A 228 0.51 -4.54 4.22
C TRP A 228 -0.51 -5.23 5.12
N GLY A 229 -0.04 -6.10 6.01
CA GLY A 229 -0.92 -6.82 6.94
C GLY A 229 -0.97 -6.14 8.31
N ASP A 230 -2.13 -5.61 8.68
CA ASP A 230 -2.38 -5.14 10.04
C ASP A 230 -2.58 -6.34 10.97
N LEU A 231 -1.55 -6.70 11.73
CA LEU A 231 -1.62 -7.82 12.68
C LEU A 231 -2.52 -7.51 13.88
N ASP A 232 -2.68 -6.24 14.23
CA ASP A 232 -3.48 -5.79 15.36
C ASP A 232 -4.95 -5.63 14.96
N GLY A 233 -5.22 -5.01 13.80
CA GLY A 233 -6.55 -4.86 13.23
C GLY A 233 -7.07 -6.13 12.54
N GLY A 234 -6.20 -7.06 12.15
CA GLY A 234 -6.57 -8.34 11.54
C GLY A 234 -6.98 -8.24 10.08
N PHE A 235 -6.41 -7.32 9.31
CA PHE A 235 -6.73 -7.13 7.89
C PHE A 235 -5.49 -7.02 6.99
N LEU A 236 -5.64 -7.42 5.73
CA LEU A 236 -4.69 -7.18 4.65
C LEU A 236 -5.13 -5.93 3.88
N ASP A 237 -4.27 -4.92 3.88
CA ASP A 237 -4.55 -3.59 3.33
C ASP A 237 -3.72 -3.30 2.08
N LEU A 238 -4.33 -2.59 1.14
CA LEU A 238 -3.63 -1.94 0.03
C LEU A 238 -3.12 -0.58 0.51
N VAL A 239 -1.82 -0.35 0.36
CA VAL A 239 -1.18 0.90 0.77
C VAL A 239 -1.06 1.84 -0.42
N CYS A 240 -1.82 2.92 -0.40
CA CYS A 240 -1.90 3.92 -1.46
C CYS A 240 -1.32 5.26 -1.01
N GLU A 241 -0.75 6.02 -1.93
CA GLU A 241 -0.34 7.40 -1.70
C GLU A 241 -1.55 8.29 -1.40
N ARG A 242 -1.43 9.13 -0.36
CA ARG A 242 -2.48 10.08 0.03
C ARG A 242 -1.98 11.52 -0.06
N GLN A 243 -2.63 12.31 -0.92
CA GLN A 243 -2.37 13.74 -1.05
C GLN A 243 -3.26 14.58 -0.12
N ARG A 244 -2.92 15.87 0.05
CA ARG A 244 -3.71 16.81 0.87
C ARG A 244 -5.03 17.16 0.18
N GLY A 245 -6.04 16.35 0.49
CA GLY A 245 -7.46 16.54 0.19
C GLY A 245 -7.87 16.22 -1.25
N ASN A 246 -9.01 15.55 -1.38
CA ASN A 246 -9.62 15.20 -2.66
C ASN A 246 -10.40 16.38 -3.27
N LEU A 247 -10.90 16.19 -4.49
CA LEU A 247 -11.65 17.22 -5.21
C LEU A 247 -12.96 17.57 -4.50
N LEU A 248 -13.61 16.59 -3.86
CA LEU A 248 -14.82 16.82 -3.06
C LEU A 248 -14.57 17.77 -1.88
N GLU A 249 -13.46 17.63 -1.15
CA GLU A 249 -13.08 18.54 -0.06
C GLU A 249 -12.77 19.95 -0.56
N LYS A 250 -12.10 20.07 -1.71
CA LYS A 250 -11.68 21.37 -2.28
C LYS A 250 -12.81 22.12 -2.97
N LEU A 251 -13.76 21.40 -3.57
CA LEU A 251 -14.91 21.97 -4.27
C LEU A 251 -16.21 21.89 -3.46
N GLY A 252 -16.18 21.35 -2.24
CA GLY A 252 -17.38 21.02 -1.46
C GLY A 252 -18.33 22.20 -1.28
N ASP A 253 -17.81 23.39 -1.00
CA ASP A 253 -18.60 24.62 -0.85
C ASP A 253 -19.30 25.01 -2.17
N PHE A 254 -18.65 24.82 -3.32
CA PHE A 254 -19.22 25.09 -4.63
C PHE A 254 -20.30 24.06 -5.00
N ILE A 255 -20.02 22.78 -4.73
CA ILE A 255 -20.91 21.66 -5.06
C ILE A 255 -22.17 21.69 -4.18
N ASN A 256 -22.05 22.09 -2.93
CA ASN A 256 -23.20 22.24 -2.03
C ASN A 256 -23.96 23.59 -2.24
N GLY A 257 -23.41 24.47 -3.08
CA GLY A 257 -24.01 25.73 -3.53
C GLY A 257 -24.79 25.62 -4.85
N GLU A 258 -24.86 26.71 -5.61
CA GLU A 258 -25.58 26.76 -6.91
C GLU A 258 -24.74 26.30 -8.11
N GLY A 259 -23.57 25.69 -7.89
CA GLY A 259 -22.65 25.29 -8.96
C GLY A 259 -21.67 26.38 -9.36
N LEU A 260 -21.11 26.27 -10.57
CA LEU A 260 -20.04 27.13 -11.05
C LEU A 260 -20.57 28.45 -11.65
N THR A 261 -19.99 29.58 -11.25
CA THR A 261 -20.25 30.86 -11.91
C THR A 261 -19.54 30.95 -13.26
N LYS A 262 -19.98 31.85 -14.15
CA LYS A 262 -19.36 32.03 -15.49
C LYS A 262 -17.85 32.32 -15.42
N ASP A 263 -17.40 33.04 -14.41
CA ASP A 263 -15.98 33.37 -14.22
C ASP A 263 -15.13 32.12 -13.85
N GLY A 264 -15.77 31.06 -13.34
CA GLY A 264 -15.12 29.79 -12.99
C GLY A 264 -14.87 28.85 -14.17
N MET A 265 -15.44 29.12 -15.36
CA MET A 265 -15.41 28.19 -16.51
C MET A 265 -14.02 27.84 -17.01
N SER A 266 -13.07 28.78 -16.90
CA SER A 266 -11.66 28.52 -17.23
C SER A 266 -11.02 27.50 -16.27
N GLY A 267 -11.32 27.62 -14.97
CA GLY A 267 -10.90 26.64 -13.95
C GLY A 267 -11.55 25.28 -14.15
N PHE A 268 -12.85 25.25 -14.46
CA PHE A 268 -13.56 24.02 -14.79
C PHE A 268 -12.97 23.34 -16.03
N SER A 269 -12.67 24.08 -17.09
CA SER A 269 -12.03 23.51 -18.28
C SER A 269 -10.69 22.86 -17.94
N LEU A 270 -9.85 23.51 -17.13
CA LEU A 270 -8.55 22.99 -16.73
C LEU A 270 -8.68 21.72 -15.87
N VAL A 271 -9.52 21.77 -14.84
CA VAL A 271 -9.74 20.64 -13.93
C VAL A 271 -10.43 19.49 -14.66
N GLY A 272 -11.48 19.78 -15.44
CA GLY A 272 -12.25 18.79 -16.19
C GLY A 272 -11.43 18.10 -17.27
N ALA A 273 -10.56 18.83 -17.98
CA ALA A 273 -9.60 18.21 -18.90
C ALA A 273 -8.60 17.31 -18.15
N GLY A 274 -8.16 17.70 -16.96
CA GLY A 274 -7.32 16.89 -16.09
C GLY A 274 -8.00 15.61 -15.59
N ILE A 275 -9.27 15.68 -15.20
CA ILE A 275 -10.08 14.51 -14.82
C ILE A 275 -10.16 13.54 -16.00
N CYS A 276 -10.47 14.04 -17.20
CA CYS A 276 -10.51 13.20 -18.41
C CYS A 276 -9.15 12.55 -18.68
N GLU A 277 -8.05 13.30 -18.56
CA GLU A 277 -6.70 12.78 -18.77
C GLU A 277 -6.33 11.67 -17.78
N ALA A 278 -6.69 11.83 -16.51
CA ALA A 278 -6.48 10.83 -15.48
C ALA A 278 -7.22 9.50 -15.78
N VAL A 279 -8.48 9.60 -16.23
CA VAL A 279 -9.28 8.43 -16.66
C VAL A 279 -8.71 7.78 -17.91
N ILE A 280 -8.34 8.57 -18.93
CA ILE A 280 -7.72 8.07 -20.18
C ILE A 280 -6.43 7.30 -19.88
N SER A 281 -5.58 7.80 -18.98
CA SER A 281 -4.36 7.09 -18.59
C SER A 281 -4.65 5.70 -18.00
N LEU A 282 -5.75 5.53 -17.26
CA LEU A 282 -6.14 4.22 -16.73
C LEU A 282 -6.73 3.31 -17.80
N HIS A 283 -7.51 3.86 -18.74
CA HIS A 283 -8.00 3.12 -19.91
C HIS A 283 -6.82 2.61 -20.76
N LEU A 284 -5.76 3.42 -20.90
CA LEU A 284 -4.50 3.04 -21.55
C LEU A 284 -3.72 1.95 -20.80
N GLU A 285 -4.05 1.66 -19.53
CA GLU A 285 -3.49 0.53 -18.78
C GLU A 285 -4.46 -0.68 -18.73
N GLY A 286 -5.63 -0.58 -19.37
CA GLY A 286 -6.63 -1.65 -19.41
C GLY A 286 -7.60 -1.67 -18.22
N LEU A 287 -7.58 -0.64 -17.37
CA LEU A 287 -8.42 -0.53 -16.18
C LEU A 287 -9.69 0.26 -16.48
N LEU A 288 -10.83 -0.34 -16.15
CA LEU A 288 -12.16 0.29 -16.15
C LEU A 288 -12.56 0.54 -14.69
N LEU A 289 -12.77 1.80 -14.32
CA LEU A 289 -13.05 2.20 -12.93
C LEU A 289 -14.46 1.76 -12.49
N GLY A 290 -15.43 1.90 -13.39
CA GLY A 290 -16.81 1.46 -13.24
C GLY A 290 -17.71 2.45 -12.51
N SER A 291 -17.31 2.89 -11.32
CA SER A 291 -18.02 3.93 -10.56
C SER A 291 -17.13 5.12 -10.26
N LEU A 292 -17.68 6.32 -10.43
CA LEU A 292 -16.96 7.57 -10.17
C LEU A 292 -17.78 8.50 -9.28
N ASP A 293 -17.09 9.16 -8.36
CA ASP A 293 -17.56 10.35 -7.66
C ASP A 293 -16.43 11.39 -7.60
N LEU A 294 -16.66 12.51 -6.93
CA LEU A 294 -15.65 13.55 -6.78
C LEU A 294 -14.55 13.20 -5.76
N SER A 295 -14.76 12.22 -4.89
CA SER A 295 -13.73 11.72 -3.98
C SER A 295 -12.69 10.84 -4.71
N CYS A 296 -13.06 10.31 -5.87
CA CYS A 296 -12.17 9.53 -6.76
C CYS A 296 -11.06 10.37 -7.40
N PHE A 297 -11.08 11.69 -7.27
CA PHE A 297 -10.10 12.59 -7.89
C PHE A 297 -9.42 13.47 -6.85
N SER A 298 -8.14 13.73 -7.05
CA SER A 298 -7.36 14.62 -6.18
C SER A 298 -6.24 15.30 -6.98
N PHE A 299 -5.53 16.22 -6.32
CA PHE A 299 -4.46 16.99 -6.96
C PHE A 299 -3.10 16.59 -6.42
N ASP A 300 -2.12 16.46 -7.30
CA ASP A 300 -0.71 16.41 -6.90
C ASP A 300 -0.16 17.79 -6.51
N ASN A 301 1.10 17.82 -6.07
CA ASN A 301 1.81 19.05 -5.71
C ASN A 301 1.98 20.04 -6.88
N PHE A 302 1.78 19.58 -8.12
CA PHE A 302 1.85 20.38 -9.34
C PHE A 302 0.46 20.75 -9.90
N SER A 303 -0.60 20.54 -9.11
CA SER A 303 -2.00 20.80 -9.50
C SER A 303 -2.49 19.98 -10.69
N ARG A 304 -1.88 18.81 -10.95
CA ARG A 304 -2.43 17.84 -11.90
C ARG A 304 -3.44 16.96 -11.20
N VAL A 305 -4.50 16.61 -11.92
CA VAL A 305 -5.54 15.72 -11.42
C VAL A 305 -5.05 14.27 -11.54
N HIS A 306 -5.24 13.51 -10.47
CA HIS A 306 -4.99 12.07 -10.40
C HIS A 306 -6.22 11.36 -9.85
N VAL A 307 -6.41 10.11 -10.28
CA VAL A 307 -7.37 9.19 -9.69
C VAL A 307 -6.85 8.72 -8.34
N ASP A 308 -7.65 8.92 -7.31
CA ASP A 308 -7.46 8.34 -5.98
C ASP A 308 -8.16 6.97 -5.94
N LEU A 309 -7.35 5.92 -5.99
CA LEU A 309 -7.82 4.53 -5.96
C LEU A 309 -8.62 4.22 -4.70
N SER A 310 -8.27 4.83 -3.56
CA SER A 310 -9.02 4.63 -2.32
C SER A 310 -10.44 5.20 -2.43
N GLY A 311 -10.58 6.36 -3.08
CA GLY A 311 -11.88 6.94 -3.42
C GLY A 311 -12.69 6.05 -4.37
N VAL A 312 -12.07 5.47 -5.39
CA VAL A 312 -12.73 4.57 -6.35
C VAL A 312 -13.27 3.31 -5.67
N LEU A 313 -12.47 2.66 -4.81
CA LEU A 313 -12.88 1.45 -4.09
C LEU A 313 -14.01 1.74 -3.07
N VAL A 314 -13.95 2.89 -2.41
CA VAL A 314 -15.02 3.35 -1.51
C VAL A 314 -16.30 3.64 -2.30
N ALA A 315 -16.22 4.30 -3.46
CA ALA A 315 -17.35 4.53 -4.33
C ALA A 315 -17.99 3.21 -4.80
N GLY A 316 -17.17 2.24 -5.21
CA GLY A 316 -17.64 0.90 -5.60
C GLY A 316 -18.36 0.16 -4.46
N THR A 317 -17.86 0.30 -3.23
CA THR A 317 -18.49 -0.26 -2.02
C THR A 317 -19.89 0.32 -1.81
N LYS A 318 -20.06 1.64 -1.90
CA LYS A 318 -21.37 2.31 -1.79
C LYS A 318 -22.36 1.83 -2.85
N VAL A 319 -21.88 1.56 -4.07
CA VAL A 319 -22.72 0.98 -5.12
C VAL A 319 -23.20 -0.40 -4.72
N HIS A 320 -22.30 -1.26 -4.26
CA HIS A 320 -22.66 -2.61 -3.83
C HIS A 320 -23.64 -2.61 -2.67
N GLU A 321 -23.43 -1.76 -1.67
CA GLU A 321 -24.38 -1.60 -0.55
C GLU A 321 -25.77 -1.18 -1.05
N SER A 322 -25.83 -0.19 -1.94
CA SER A 322 -27.09 0.29 -2.53
C SER A 322 -27.80 -0.80 -3.33
N VAL A 323 -27.05 -1.61 -4.08
CA VAL A 323 -27.59 -2.74 -4.85
C VAL A 323 -28.09 -3.84 -3.90
N ILE A 324 -27.28 -4.27 -2.93
CA ILE A 324 -27.65 -5.32 -1.96
C ILE A 324 -28.89 -4.90 -1.17
N GLU A 325 -28.95 -3.65 -0.71
CA GLU A 325 -30.11 -3.12 0.02
C GLU A 325 -31.38 -3.18 -0.83
N ALA A 326 -31.32 -2.72 -2.08
CA ALA A 326 -32.48 -2.71 -2.97
C ALA A 326 -32.94 -4.12 -3.38
N VAL A 327 -32.02 -5.09 -3.38
CA VAL A 327 -32.24 -6.45 -3.84
C VAL A 327 -32.68 -7.40 -2.73
N SER A 328 -32.35 -7.08 -1.48
CA SER A 328 -32.53 -7.96 -0.32
C SER A 328 -33.89 -8.69 -0.31
N GLY A 329 -33.86 -9.98 -0.65
CA GLY A 329 -35.03 -10.88 -0.69
C GLY A 329 -35.77 -10.98 -2.03
N ARG A 330 -35.28 -10.37 -3.11
CA ARG A 330 -35.90 -10.38 -4.45
C ARG A 330 -35.06 -11.19 -5.45
N SER A 331 -35.73 -11.97 -6.29
CA SER A 331 -35.12 -12.71 -7.41
C SER A 331 -35.27 -11.99 -8.77
N ARG A 332 -36.10 -10.95 -8.80
CA ARG A 332 -36.39 -10.11 -9.97
C ARG A 332 -36.57 -8.66 -9.53
N ILE A 333 -36.19 -7.75 -10.40
CA ILE A 333 -36.36 -6.30 -10.22
C ILE A 333 -37.16 -5.77 -11.41
N ASP A 334 -38.17 -4.97 -11.10
CA ASP A 334 -38.96 -4.19 -12.04
C ASP A 334 -38.35 -2.79 -12.24
N ASP A 335 -38.81 -2.06 -13.25
CA ASP A 335 -38.29 -0.74 -13.59
C ASP A 335 -38.39 0.26 -12.42
N ASP A 336 -39.41 0.13 -11.57
CA ASP A 336 -39.59 0.95 -10.37
C ASP A 336 -38.45 0.73 -9.36
N ALA A 337 -38.05 -0.52 -9.11
CA ALA A 337 -36.96 -0.82 -8.20
C ALA A 337 -35.57 -0.46 -8.76
N LEU A 338 -35.36 -0.54 -10.09
CA LEU A 338 -34.18 0.07 -10.74
C LEU A 338 -34.11 1.57 -10.48
N GLY A 339 -35.26 2.23 -10.50
CA GLY A 339 -35.41 3.63 -10.13
C GLY A 339 -34.93 3.98 -8.74
N VAL A 340 -35.35 3.19 -7.76
CA VAL A 340 -34.95 3.38 -6.35
C VAL A 340 -33.43 3.26 -6.20
N ILE A 341 -32.80 2.27 -6.85
CA ILE A 341 -31.33 2.12 -6.85
C ILE A 341 -30.68 3.37 -7.42
N PHE A 342 -31.14 3.81 -8.59
CA PHE A 342 -30.59 4.98 -9.26
C PHE A 342 -30.74 6.26 -8.43
N SER A 343 -31.90 6.49 -7.82
CA SER A 343 -32.12 7.61 -6.90
C SER A 343 -31.24 7.54 -5.66
N SER A 344 -30.98 6.34 -5.12
CA SER A 344 -30.08 6.14 -3.98
C SER A 344 -28.63 6.51 -4.34
N LEU A 345 -28.15 6.04 -5.51
CA LEU A 345 -26.82 6.36 -6.03
C LEU A 345 -26.64 7.86 -6.32
N LEU A 346 -27.66 8.51 -6.89
CA LEU A 346 -27.64 9.95 -7.10
C LEU A 346 -27.56 10.72 -5.78
N LYS A 347 -28.29 10.30 -4.74
CA LYS A 347 -28.22 10.93 -3.40
C LYS A 347 -26.85 10.75 -2.76
N SER A 348 -26.22 9.60 -2.95
CA SER A 348 -24.86 9.35 -2.46
C SER A 348 -23.77 10.01 -3.34
N LYS A 349 -24.18 10.69 -4.43
CA LYS A 349 -23.31 11.37 -5.42
C LYS A 349 -22.32 10.42 -6.11
N VAL A 350 -22.67 9.13 -6.20
CA VAL A 350 -21.88 8.10 -6.90
C VAL A 350 -22.53 7.79 -8.24
N PHE A 351 -21.74 7.84 -9.30
CA PHE A 351 -22.24 7.67 -10.67
C PHE A 351 -21.76 6.36 -11.28
N LEU A 352 -22.72 5.67 -11.90
CA LEU A 352 -22.58 4.35 -12.52
C LEU A 352 -23.36 4.34 -13.83
N SER A 353 -22.82 3.71 -14.87
CA SER A 353 -23.54 3.59 -16.15
C SER A 353 -24.66 2.54 -16.10
N PRO A 354 -25.73 2.71 -16.89
CA PRO A 354 -26.85 1.77 -16.91
C PRO A 354 -26.43 0.33 -17.23
N GLU A 355 -25.58 0.12 -18.23
CA GLU A 355 -25.12 -1.20 -18.63
C GLU A 355 -24.28 -1.89 -17.55
N LEU A 356 -23.51 -1.12 -16.78
CA LEU A 356 -22.71 -1.66 -15.69
C LEU A 356 -23.56 -1.99 -14.46
N LEU A 357 -24.62 -1.22 -14.20
CA LEU A 357 -25.62 -1.57 -13.20
C LEU A 357 -26.32 -2.88 -13.55
N LEU A 358 -26.71 -3.05 -14.82
CA LEU A 358 -27.35 -4.28 -15.29
C LEU A 358 -26.42 -5.50 -15.16
N GLU A 359 -25.16 -5.38 -15.59
CA GLU A 359 -24.16 -6.44 -15.42
C GLU A 359 -23.95 -6.78 -13.94
N LEU A 360 -23.89 -5.76 -13.07
CA LEU A 360 -23.74 -5.96 -11.63
C LEU A 360 -24.94 -6.72 -11.03
N LEU A 361 -26.17 -6.36 -11.40
CA LEU A 361 -27.38 -7.06 -10.97
C LEU A 361 -27.41 -8.51 -11.46
N GLN A 362 -27.00 -8.75 -12.70
CA GLN A 362 -26.91 -10.11 -13.25
C GLN A 362 -25.88 -10.96 -12.50
N LYS A 363 -24.73 -10.38 -12.12
CA LYS A 363 -23.73 -11.06 -11.28
C LYS A 363 -24.24 -11.40 -9.88
N GLU A 364 -25.17 -10.62 -9.34
CA GLU A 364 -25.87 -10.92 -8.08
C GLU A 364 -27.00 -11.95 -8.25
N GLY A 365 -27.18 -12.52 -9.44
CA GLY A 365 -28.16 -13.56 -9.73
C GLY A 365 -29.60 -13.03 -9.90
N ILE A 366 -29.74 -11.74 -10.18
CA ILE A 366 -31.04 -11.08 -10.31
C ILE A 366 -31.42 -11.02 -11.78
N ALA A 367 -32.60 -11.55 -12.12
CA ALA A 367 -33.13 -11.37 -13.46
C ALA A 367 -33.79 -9.99 -13.58
N VAL A 368 -33.30 -9.19 -14.53
CA VAL A 368 -33.86 -7.87 -14.87
C VAL A 368 -34.74 -8.04 -16.11
N GLU A 369 -36.00 -7.62 -16.05
CA GLU A 369 -36.98 -7.74 -17.16
C GLU A 369 -36.90 -6.56 -18.16
N CYS A 370 -35.80 -5.80 -18.15
CA CYS A 370 -35.64 -4.60 -18.98
C CYS A 370 -35.24 -4.97 -20.42
N GLY A 371 -35.90 -4.34 -21.40
CA GLY A 371 -35.67 -4.53 -22.84
C GLY A 371 -34.33 -3.99 -23.38
N THR A 372 -33.45 -3.48 -22.52
CA THR A 372 -32.10 -3.05 -22.90
C THR A 372 -31.21 -4.28 -23.11
N SER A 373 -30.97 -4.60 -24.38
CA SER A 373 -30.05 -5.64 -24.83
C SER A 373 -28.70 -5.56 -24.13
N GLY A 374 -28.11 -6.71 -23.79
CA GLY A 374 -26.82 -6.85 -23.11
C GLY A 374 -25.66 -6.20 -23.88
N TYR A 375 -25.49 -4.89 -23.70
CA TYR A 375 -24.34 -4.16 -24.18
C TYR A 375 -23.08 -4.65 -23.48
N SER A 376 -22.02 -4.86 -24.24
CA SER A 376 -20.73 -5.25 -23.68
C SER A 376 -20.10 -4.09 -22.92
N LEU A 377 -19.53 -4.38 -21.76
CA LEU A 377 -18.76 -3.40 -21.00
C LEU A 377 -17.54 -2.93 -21.77
N SER A 378 -17.31 -1.62 -21.75
CA SER A 378 -16.15 -1.00 -22.38
C SER A 378 -15.77 0.28 -21.65
N PHE A 379 -14.69 0.93 -22.08
CA PHE A 379 -14.27 2.24 -21.56
C PHE A 379 -15.34 3.34 -21.71
N SER A 380 -16.32 3.17 -22.59
CA SER A 380 -17.45 4.11 -22.70
C SER A 380 -18.40 4.05 -21.49
N SER A 381 -18.32 3.02 -20.65
CA SER A 381 -19.02 2.97 -19.36
C SER A 381 -18.47 4.01 -18.38
N ASP A 382 -17.15 4.21 -18.33
CA ASP A 382 -16.53 5.27 -17.51
C ASP A 382 -16.83 6.66 -18.07
N VAL A 383 -16.99 6.81 -19.39
CA VAL A 383 -17.35 8.09 -20.03
C VAL A 383 -18.70 8.61 -19.53
N TRP A 384 -19.65 7.71 -19.27
CA TRP A 384 -20.93 8.05 -18.65
C TRP A 384 -20.73 8.66 -17.26
N SER A 385 -20.08 7.92 -16.37
CA SER A 385 -19.83 8.35 -14.99
C SER A 385 -18.97 9.61 -14.93
N LEU A 386 -18.00 9.74 -15.83
CA LEU A 386 -17.15 10.93 -16.01
C LEU A 386 -17.98 12.16 -16.36
N ALA A 387 -18.94 12.04 -17.29
CA ALA A 387 -19.81 13.15 -17.65
C ALA A 387 -20.68 13.59 -16.47
N CYS A 388 -21.21 12.66 -15.69
CA CYS A 388 -21.96 12.96 -14.47
C CYS A 388 -21.10 13.69 -13.43
N VAL A 389 -19.83 13.29 -13.24
CA VAL A 389 -18.89 14.00 -12.36
C VAL A 389 -18.64 15.42 -12.85
N LEU A 390 -18.41 15.62 -14.14
CA LEU A 390 -18.21 16.96 -14.73
C LEU A 390 -19.47 17.84 -14.59
N MET A 391 -20.66 17.27 -14.81
CA MET A 391 -21.93 17.95 -14.58
C MET A 391 -22.13 18.32 -13.12
N MET A 392 -21.73 17.46 -12.18
CA MET A 392 -21.78 17.77 -10.75
C MET A 392 -20.92 18.99 -10.39
N VAL A 393 -19.77 19.16 -11.05
CA VAL A 393 -18.92 20.36 -10.89
C VAL A 393 -19.61 21.61 -11.46
N ILE A 394 -20.26 21.50 -12.62
CA ILE A 394 -20.94 22.63 -13.27
C ILE A 394 -22.18 23.05 -12.49
N LEU A 395 -23.05 22.09 -12.15
CA LEU A 395 -24.42 22.31 -11.70
C LEU A 395 -24.57 22.25 -10.16
N GLY A 396 -23.58 21.73 -9.44
CA GLY A 396 -23.65 21.53 -7.99
C GLY A 396 -24.83 20.66 -7.57
N LYS A 397 -25.38 20.92 -6.38
CA LYS A 397 -26.50 20.15 -5.80
C LYS A 397 -27.77 20.16 -6.65
N SER A 398 -27.95 21.18 -7.48
CA SER A 398 -29.09 21.27 -8.41
C SER A 398 -29.13 20.09 -9.37
N PHE A 399 -27.96 19.50 -9.69
CA PHE A 399 -27.89 18.28 -10.47
C PHE A 399 -28.63 17.15 -9.76
N THR A 400 -28.25 16.79 -8.53
CA THR A 400 -28.86 15.67 -7.82
C THR A 400 -30.29 15.94 -7.36
N GLU A 401 -30.60 17.15 -6.90
CA GLU A 401 -31.92 17.50 -6.34
C GLU A 401 -32.99 17.50 -7.43
N GLN A 402 -32.80 18.26 -8.51
CA GLN A 402 -33.83 18.41 -9.55
C GLN A 402 -34.00 17.17 -10.42
N ILE A 403 -32.98 16.32 -10.47
CA ILE A 403 -33.02 15.07 -11.21
C ILE A 403 -33.73 13.98 -10.40
N SER A 404 -33.55 13.96 -9.08
CA SER A 404 -34.22 12.99 -8.20
C SER A 404 -35.74 13.20 -8.14
N GLU A 405 -36.24 14.37 -8.56
CA GLU A 405 -37.67 14.67 -8.66
C GLU A 405 -38.36 13.97 -9.86
N ILE A 406 -37.59 13.43 -10.80
CA ILE A 406 -38.13 12.70 -11.96
C ILE A 406 -38.59 11.33 -11.47
N SER A 407 -39.90 11.09 -11.46
CA SER A 407 -40.49 9.80 -11.11
C SER A 407 -40.47 8.82 -12.30
N ILE A 408 -40.31 7.53 -11.99
CA ILE A 408 -40.38 6.42 -12.95
C ILE A 408 -41.81 5.89 -13.11
N GLU A 409 -42.75 6.31 -12.24
CA GLU A 409 -44.10 5.75 -12.14
C GLU A 409 -44.78 5.57 -13.51
N GLY A 410 -44.89 4.30 -13.93
CA GLY A 410 -45.67 3.87 -15.09
C GLY A 410 -45.00 4.05 -16.47
N SER A 411 -43.70 4.33 -16.54
CA SER A 411 -42.94 4.40 -17.80
C SER A 411 -41.78 3.40 -17.85
N ASP A 412 -41.45 2.90 -19.05
CA ASP A 412 -40.27 2.07 -19.23
C ASP A 412 -38.97 2.84 -18.91
N TYR A 413 -37.92 2.12 -18.55
CA TYR A 413 -36.62 2.70 -18.21
C TYR A 413 -36.08 3.66 -19.28
N SER A 414 -36.29 3.34 -20.57
CA SER A 414 -35.82 4.16 -21.69
C SER A 414 -36.52 5.52 -21.75
N THR A 415 -37.84 5.57 -21.51
CA THR A 415 -38.60 6.82 -21.45
C THR A 415 -38.19 7.67 -20.25
N PHE A 416 -37.97 7.03 -19.09
CA PHE A 416 -37.42 7.71 -17.92
C PHE A 416 -36.07 8.35 -18.22
N HIS A 417 -35.14 7.59 -18.83
CA HIS A 417 -33.82 8.07 -19.22
C HIS A 417 -33.88 9.26 -20.18
N LEU A 418 -34.78 9.23 -21.17
CA LEU A 418 -34.95 10.36 -22.09
C LEU A 418 -35.38 11.64 -21.35
N ARG A 419 -36.37 11.56 -20.48
CA ARG A 419 -36.81 12.71 -19.65
C ARG A 419 -35.68 13.21 -18.75
N TRP A 420 -34.88 12.28 -18.24
CA TRP A 420 -33.71 12.57 -17.44
C TRP A 420 -32.67 13.38 -18.21
N VAL A 421 -32.28 12.91 -19.41
CA VAL A 421 -31.33 13.63 -20.27
C VAL A 421 -31.87 14.98 -20.73
N GLU A 422 -33.16 15.10 -21.06
CA GLU A 422 -33.80 16.37 -21.40
C GLU A 422 -33.72 17.39 -20.25
N LYS A 423 -33.98 16.93 -19.01
CA LYS A 423 -33.85 17.77 -17.81
C LYS A 423 -32.41 18.23 -17.60
N VAL A 424 -31.43 17.33 -17.76
CA VAL A 424 -30.00 17.65 -17.66
C VAL A 424 -29.60 18.69 -18.72
N SER A 425 -30.04 18.51 -19.97
CA SER A 425 -29.77 19.45 -21.06
C SER A 425 -30.31 20.84 -20.75
N SER A 426 -31.55 20.93 -20.26
CA SER A 426 -32.16 22.19 -19.86
C SER A 426 -31.39 22.88 -18.70
N LEU A 427 -30.87 22.10 -17.75
CA LEU A 427 -30.07 22.63 -16.66
C LEU A 427 -28.71 23.18 -17.13
N LEU A 428 -28.04 22.47 -18.05
CA LEU A 428 -26.78 22.91 -18.63
C LEU A 428 -26.96 24.20 -19.44
N GLU A 429 -27.99 24.25 -20.30
CA GLU A 429 -28.33 25.46 -21.07
C GLU A 429 -28.61 26.66 -20.18
N LYS A 430 -29.35 26.46 -19.08
CA LYS A 430 -29.67 27.53 -18.11
C LYS A 430 -28.42 28.08 -17.40
N ASN A 431 -27.47 27.22 -17.03
CA ASN A 431 -26.30 27.61 -16.23
C ASN A 431 -25.15 28.14 -17.09
N LEU A 432 -24.85 27.47 -18.20
CA LEU A 432 -23.72 27.81 -19.06
C LEU A 432 -24.10 28.88 -20.10
N GLY A 433 -25.33 28.84 -20.62
CA GLY A 433 -25.77 29.65 -21.75
C GLY A 433 -25.18 29.19 -23.09
N SER A 434 -25.50 29.90 -24.16
CA SER A 434 -25.15 29.52 -25.55
C SER A 434 -23.66 29.58 -25.89
N GLU A 435 -22.83 30.20 -25.05
CA GLU A 435 -21.38 30.31 -25.26
C GLU A 435 -20.66 28.95 -25.13
N TYR A 436 -21.22 28.03 -24.33
CA TYR A 436 -20.64 26.70 -24.06
C TYR A 436 -21.55 25.57 -24.59
N ASP A 437 -22.25 25.84 -25.69
CA ASP A 437 -23.16 24.88 -26.34
C ASP A 437 -22.43 23.59 -26.76
N SER A 438 -21.20 23.69 -27.27
CA SER A 438 -20.37 22.52 -27.59
C SER A 438 -20.10 21.62 -26.38
N SER A 439 -19.73 22.22 -25.25
CA SER A 439 -19.49 21.51 -23.98
C SER A 439 -20.78 20.86 -23.45
N SER A 440 -21.91 21.56 -23.55
CA SER A 440 -23.21 21.04 -23.13
C SER A 440 -23.60 19.84 -24.00
N GLN A 441 -23.45 19.95 -25.32
CA GLN A 441 -23.76 18.89 -26.27
C GLN A 441 -22.89 17.65 -26.09
N ILE A 442 -21.57 17.80 -25.89
CA ILE A 442 -20.70 16.63 -25.70
C ILE A 442 -21.01 15.91 -24.39
N LEU A 443 -21.26 16.66 -23.31
CA LEU A 443 -21.66 16.11 -22.02
C LEU A 443 -23.00 15.37 -22.13
N CYS A 444 -24.00 15.95 -22.81
CA CYS A 444 -25.26 15.28 -23.11
C CYS A 444 -25.13 14.09 -24.08
N LYS A 445 -24.08 13.99 -24.90
CA LYS A 445 -23.82 12.83 -25.75
C LYS A 445 -23.19 11.66 -25.00
N CYS A 446 -22.40 11.93 -23.96
CA CYS A 446 -21.97 10.89 -23.00
C CYS A 446 -23.19 10.21 -22.34
N LEU A 447 -24.24 11.01 -22.17
CA LEU A 447 -25.68 10.77 -22.03
C LEU A 447 -26.41 9.60 -22.71
N ASN A 448 -25.78 8.90 -23.66
CA ASN A 448 -26.47 7.93 -24.49
C ASN A 448 -26.62 6.57 -23.78
N LEU A 449 -27.81 5.96 -23.89
CA LEU A 449 -28.02 4.59 -23.40
C LEU A 449 -27.12 3.60 -24.13
N ASP A 450 -26.96 3.76 -25.45
CA ASP A 450 -26.06 2.95 -26.24
C ASP A 450 -24.60 3.36 -26.00
N PRO A 451 -23.76 2.49 -25.37
CA PRO A 451 -22.38 2.82 -25.07
C PRO A 451 -21.52 3.02 -26.31
N GLU A 452 -21.87 2.46 -27.46
CA GLU A 452 -21.13 2.63 -28.73
C GLU A 452 -21.38 4.00 -29.36
N SER A 453 -22.53 4.62 -29.04
CA SER A 453 -22.89 5.96 -29.51
C SER A 453 -22.31 7.10 -28.65
N ARG A 454 -21.62 6.77 -27.55
CA ARG A 454 -20.97 7.76 -26.68
C ARG A 454 -19.65 8.24 -27.29
N PRO A 455 -19.27 9.52 -27.10
CA PRO A 455 -17.96 10.00 -27.53
C PRO A 455 -16.85 9.32 -26.72
N LEU A 456 -15.61 9.39 -27.22
CA LEU A 456 -14.45 8.93 -26.44
C LEU A 456 -14.11 9.93 -25.34
N ALA A 457 -13.47 9.48 -24.25
CA ALA A 457 -12.97 10.37 -23.21
C ALA A 457 -11.98 11.42 -23.77
N THR A 458 -11.23 11.07 -24.82
CA THR A 458 -10.34 11.97 -25.57
C THR A 458 -11.10 13.11 -26.24
N ASP A 459 -12.30 12.85 -26.76
CA ASP A 459 -13.16 13.88 -27.34
C ASP A 459 -13.69 14.85 -26.27
N VAL A 460 -14.12 14.32 -25.12
CA VAL A 460 -14.56 15.13 -23.97
C VAL A 460 -13.42 16.04 -23.50
N ARG A 461 -12.22 15.47 -23.33
CA ARG A 461 -11.01 16.23 -22.97
C ARG A 461 -10.71 17.34 -23.97
N ARG A 462 -10.74 17.04 -25.27
CA ARG A 462 -10.49 18.00 -26.34
C ARG A 462 -11.50 19.14 -26.30
N CYS A 463 -12.80 18.82 -26.22
CA CYS A 463 -13.85 19.84 -26.14
C CYS A 463 -13.66 20.77 -24.94
N LEU A 464 -13.27 20.24 -23.78
CA LEU A 464 -12.96 21.06 -22.62
C LEU A 464 -11.72 21.93 -22.86
N ARG A 465 -10.62 21.36 -23.39
CA ARG A 465 -9.38 22.11 -23.68
C ARG A 465 -9.56 23.25 -24.67
N GLU A 466 -10.43 23.10 -25.66
CA GLU A 466 -10.75 24.14 -26.65
C GLU A 466 -11.32 25.42 -26.01
N LEU A 467 -11.87 25.33 -24.78
CA LEU A 467 -12.29 26.50 -23.99
C LEU A 467 -11.10 27.36 -23.50
N LEU A 468 -9.90 26.79 -23.43
CA LEU A 468 -8.69 27.45 -22.93
C LEU A 468 -7.69 27.76 -24.06
N ILE A 469 -7.52 26.81 -24.98
CA ILE A 469 -6.50 26.85 -26.02
C ILE A 469 -7.20 26.84 -27.37
N LYS A 470 -6.85 27.79 -28.25
CA LYS A 470 -7.39 27.80 -29.62
C LYS A 470 -6.96 26.53 -30.37
N PRO A 471 -7.86 25.89 -31.16
CA PRO A 471 -7.59 24.61 -31.82
C PRO A 471 -6.29 24.55 -32.63
N GLN A 472 -5.86 25.67 -33.21
CA GLN A 472 -4.61 25.80 -33.96
C GLN A 472 -3.31 25.51 -33.17
N PHE A 473 -3.37 25.49 -31.83
CA PHE A 473 -2.25 25.17 -30.95
C PHE A 473 -2.37 23.78 -30.29
N ASP A 474 -3.43 23.01 -30.59
CA ASP A 474 -3.73 21.73 -29.92
C ASP A 474 -2.95 20.52 -30.50
N ALA A 475 -2.11 20.74 -31.51
CA ALA A 475 -1.27 19.70 -32.13
C ALA A 475 -0.15 19.14 -31.22
N LEU A 476 -0.05 19.58 -29.96
CA LEU A 476 1.06 19.29 -29.04
C LEU A 476 0.77 18.23 -27.96
N GLY A 477 -0.42 17.61 -27.96
CA GLY A 477 -0.85 16.73 -26.85
C GLY A 477 -1.58 15.46 -27.26
N GLY A 478 -1.11 14.78 -28.32
CA GLY A 478 -1.70 13.52 -28.78
C GLY A 478 -1.55 12.41 -27.74
N LEU A 479 -2.63 12.12 -27.02
CA LEU A 479 -2.83 10.83 -26.37
C LEU A 479 -3.32 9.86 -27.46
N GLU A 480 -2.64 8.73 -27.64
CA GLU A 480 -3.04 7.71 -28.61
C GLU A 480 -4.40 7.09 -28.20
N ASP A 481 -5.31 6.93 -29.17
CA ASP A 481 -6.59 6.29 -28.92
C ASP A 481 -6.38 4.80 -28.57
N VAL A 482 -7.09 4.33 -27.54
CA VAL A 482 -7.16 2.90 -27.22
C VAL A 482 -8.00 2.20 -28.31
N LYS A 483 -7.37 1.77 -29.40
CA LYS A 483 -8.00 0.91 -30.39
C LYS A 483 -7.77 -0.57 -30.07
N GLY A 484 -8.86 -1.25 -29.73
CA GLY A 484 -9.12 -2.66 -30.03
C GLY A 484 -8.28 -3.72 -29.31
N ASP A 485 -8.99 -4.59 -28.58
CA ASP A 485 -8.55 -5.91 -28.09
C ASP A 485 -7.58 -5.93 -26.90
N ARG A 486 -7.82 -5.07 -25.91
CA ARG A 486 -7.29 -5.27 -24.55
C ARG A 486 -8.38 -5.85 -23.67
N THR A 487 -8.03 -6.86 -22.89
CA THR A 487 -8.87 -7.37 -21.81
C THR A 487 -9.17 -6.23 -20.84
N VAL A 488 -10.43 -5.82 -20.78
CA VAL A 488 -10.88 -4.75 -19.89
C VAL A 488 -11.10 -5.33 -18.50
N HIS A 489 -10.42 -4.77 -17.50
CA HIS A 489 -10.60 -5.18 -16.11
C HIS A 489 -11.43 -4.14 -15.36
N CYS A 490 -12.66 -4.50 -14.97
CA CYS A 490 -13.59 -3.61 -14.31
C CYS A 490 -13.50 -3.74 -12.78
N MET A 491 -13.06 -2.67 -12.11
CA MET A 491 -12.82 -2.66 -10.67
C MET A 491 -14.09 -2.92 -9.85
N ILE A 492 -15.21 -2.30 -10.22
CA ILE A 492 -16.46 -2.46 -9.46
C ILE A 492 -17.03 -3.87 -9.53
N LEU A 493 -16.71 -4.62 -10.59
CA LEU A 493 -17.13 -6.02 -10.70
C LEU A 493 -16.16 -6.99 -10.03
N GLY A 494 -14.98 -6.48 -9.65
CA GLY A 494 -13.98 -7.18 -8.86
C GLY A 494 -14.46 -7.41 -7.45
N LYS A 495 -13.96 -8.47 -6.81
CA LYS A 495 -14.30 -8.75 -5.42
C LYS A 495 -13.54 -7.85 -4.43
N LEU A 496 -12.60 -7.02 -4.89
CA LEU A 496 -12.02 -5.97 -4.06
C LEU A 496 -13.06 -4.94 -3.59
N CYS A 497 -14.13 -4.74 -4.38
CA CYS A 497 -15.27 -3.90 -3.99
C CYS A 497 -16.36 -4.71 -3.23
N ARG A 498 -16.23 -6.04 -3.13
CA ARG A 498 -17.23 -6.96 -2.53
C ARG A 498 -16.75 -7.48 -1.19
N LEU A 499 -17.52 -7.22 -0.14
CA LEU A 499 -17.22 -7.78 1.18
C LEU A 499 -17.65 -9.25 1.25
N PRO A 500 -16.88 -10.12 1.93
CA PRO A 500 -17.42 -11.36 2.47
C PRO A 500 -18.40 -11.01 3.60
N THR A 501 -19.67 -11.31 3.37
CA THR A 501 -20.67 -11.29 4.45
C THR A 501 -20.40 -12.48 5.37
N LYS A 502 -20.16 -12.19 6.67
CA LYS A 502 -20.23 -13.07 7.86
C LYS A 502 -18.94 -13.76 8.35
N SER A 503 -18.35 -13.17 9.39
CA SER A 503 -17.88 -13.90 10.60
C SER A 503 -17.70 -12.97 11.81
N ALA A 504 -18.65 -12.07 12.06
CA ALA A 504 -18.69 -11.20 13.25
C ALA A 504 -19.74 -11.69 14.27
N GLU A 505 -19.89 -13.00 14.44
CA GLU A 505 -20.68 -13.61 15.50
C GLU A 505 -19.87 -14.70 16.20
N MET A 506 -18.92 -14.32 17.04
CA MET A 506 -18.46 -15.13 18.17
C MET A 506 -17.74 -14.19 19.13
N TYR A 507 -18.49 -13.69 20.11
CA TYR A 507 -18.11 -13.30 21.49
C TYR A 507 -19.17 -12.31 22.03
N LYS A 508 -20.42 -12.76 22.10
CA LYS A 508 -21.25 -12.39 23.25
C LYS A 508 -20.98 -13.45 24.30
N LYS A 509 -20.23 -13.10 25.34
CA LYS A 509 -20.30 -13.83 26.60
C LYS A 509 -20.90 -12.88 27.61
N ASP A 510 -22.15 -13.21 27.96
CA ASP A 510 -22.84 -12.77 29.15
C ASP A 510 -21.96 -12.89 30.40
N GLY A 511 -22.17 -11.97 31.34
CA GLY A 511 -21.73 -12.11 32.71
C GLY A 511 -21.19 -10.80 33.27
N GLY A 512 -22.09 -9.86 33.59
CA GLY A 512 -21.76 -8.79 34.51
C GLY A 512 -21.59 -9.32 35.93
N GLU A 513 -20.73 -8.67 36.69
CA GLU A 513 -20.94 -8.39 38.12
C GLU A 513 -20.01 -7.23 38.51
N ASP A 514 -20.61 -6.26 39.19
CA ASP A 514 -20.02 -5.04 39.72
C ASP A 514 -18.83 -5.33 40.64
N ILE A 515 -17.83 -4.44 40.68
CA ILE A 515 -17.22 -3.98 41.94
C ILE A 515 -16.78 -2.52 41.78
N ASP A 516 -17.07 -1.82 42.86
CA ASP A 516 -17.10 -0.40 43.14
C ASP A 516 -15.72 0.26 43.31
N GLN A 517 -15.70 1.56 43.01
CA GLN A 517 -14.90 2.69 43.52
C GLN A 517 -13.43 2.52 43.98
N GLY A 518 -12.62 3.45 43.48
CA GLY A 518 -11.33 3.85 44.05
C GLY A 518 -10.76 5.08 43.35
N ASP A 519 -11.28 6.25 43.70
CA ASP A 519 -10.75 7.58 43.40
C ASP A 519 -9.33 7.75 44.00
N GLU A 520 -8.38 8.28 43.22
CA GLU A 520 -7.28 9.12 43.72
C GLU A 520 -6.60 9.85 42.54
N GLY A 521 -7.13 11.04 42.26
CA GLY A 521 -6.40 12.32 42.24
C GLY A 521 -5.09 12.50 41.43
N VAL A 522 -5.19 13.36 40.41
CA VAL A 522 -4.31 14.52 40.10
C VAL A 522 -2.83 14.19 39.76
N ASP A 523 -2.38 14.38 38.51
CA ASP A 523 -1.97 15.69 38.00
C ASP A 523 -2.29 15.86 36.50
N GLN A 524 -3.39 16.55 36.21
CA GLN A 524 -3.59 17.24 34.93
C GLN A 524 -2.70 18.47 34.92
N ASN A 525 -1.40 18.33 34.58
CA ASN A 525 -0.62 19.50 34.17
C ASN A 525 0.71 19.18 33.44
N SER A 526 0.67 18.36 32.39
CA SER A 526 1.80 18.31 31.43
C SER A 526 1.43 18.02 29.97
N VAL A 527 0.15 17.87 29.63
CA VAL A 527 -0.29 17.48 28.26
C VAL A 527 -0.84 18.66 27.43
N GLU A 528 -0.79 19.90 27.95
CA GLU A 528 -1.29 21.09 27.25
C GLU A 528 -0.26 21.87 26.41
N VAL A 529 0.89 21.29 26.07
CA VAL A 529 1.92 21.99 25.25
C VAL A 529 2.03 21.47 23.80
N LEU A 530 1.42 20.35 23.43
CA LEU A 530 1.50 19.86 22.03
C LEU A 530 0.36 20.35 21.11
N SER A 531 -0.58 21.14 21.62
CA SER A 531 -1.76 21.60 20.85
C SER A 531 -1.51 22.83 19.96
N LYS A 532 -0.30 23.40 19.90
CA LYS A 532 0.08 24.41 18.91
C LYS A 532 1.58 24.35 18.60
N GLY A 533 1.96 23.89 17.42
CA GLY A 533 3.36 24.00 17.01
C GLY A 533 3.58 23.71 15.55
N ALA A 534 3.73 24.77 14.74
CA ALA A 534 4.44 24.66 13.47
C ALA A 534 5.83 24.06 13.77
N THR A 535 6.07 22.82 13.33
CA THR A 535 7.35 22.13 13.55
C THR A 535 8.44 22.92 12.85
N LYS A 536 9.28 23.61 13.62
CA LYS A 536 10.44 24.34 13.11
C LYS A 536 11.60 23.34 12.99
N PHE A 537 12.16 23.21 11.80
CA PHE A 537 13.41 22.51 11.57
C PHE A 537 14.51 23.52 11.20
N LYS A 538 15.78 23.13 11.35
CA LYS A 538 16.94 23.94 10.96
C LYS A 538 17.94 23.07 10.21
N ASP A 539 18.29 23.49 9.00
CA ASP A 539 19.22 22.76 8.15
C ASP A 539 20.68 23.00 8.58
N LEU A 540 21.41 21.93 8.91
CA LEU A 540 22.83 22.00 9.30
C LEU A 540 23.71 21.65 8.10
N GLN A 541 23.95 22.66 7.27
CA GLN A 541 24.67 22.49 6.00
C GLN A 541 26.19 22.51 6.21
N GLY A 542 26.91 21.56 5.63
CA GLY A 542 28.37 21.58 5.66
C GLY A 542 29.09 20.34 5.10
N HIS A 543 28.55 19.14 5.25
CA HIS A 543 29.16 17.96 4.64
C HIS A 543 29.13 18.04 3.10
N LEU A 544 30.17 17.50 2.45
CA LEU A 544 30.30 17.53 0.99
C LEU A 544 29.81 16.24 0.31
N ASP A 545 29.38 15.26 1.09
CA ASP A 545 28.88 13.95 0.63
C ASP A 545 27.94 13.36 1.69
N CYS A 546 27.31 12.21 1.40
CA CYS A 546 26.33 11.55 2.25
C CYS A 546 26.78 11.43 3.71
N ILE A 547 25.87 11.77 4.64
CA ILE A 547 26.05 11.56 6.07
C ILE A 547 25.75 10.08 6.38
N THR A 548 26.64 9.43 7.11
CA THR A 548 26.62 7.98 7.35
C THR A 548 26.27 7.60 8.77
N GLY A 549 26.41 8.53 9.70
CA GLY A 549 26.20 8.28 11.12
C GLY A 549 26.09 9.59 11.89
N LEU A 550 25.31 9.55 12.96
CA LEU A 550 25.13 10.64 13.91
C LEU A 550 25.36 10.09 15.32
N ALA A 551 25.98 10.90 16.16
CA ALA A 551 26.12 10.61 17.58
C ALA A 551 25.89 11.89 18.38
N VAL A 552 25.12 11.80 19.45
CA VAL A 552 24.85 12.90 20.38
C VAL A 552 25.64 12.65 21.65
N GLY A 553 26.29 13.68 22.18
CA GLY A 553 27.18 13.54 23.33
C GLY A 553 27.63 14.87 23.91
N GLY A 554 27.52 15.02 25.24
CA GLY A 554 27.75 16.30 25.90
C GLY A 554 26.84 17.40 25.33
N ASP A 555 27.43 18.55 24.98
CA ASP A 555 26.71 19.69 24.35
C ASP A 555 26.77 19.66 22.81
N PHE A 556 27.17 18.55 22.20
CA PHE A 556 27.47 18.47 20.77
C PHE A 556 26.72 17.34 20.03
N LEU A 557 26.44 17.61 18.77
CA LEU A 557 26.07 16.61 17.76
C LEU A 557 27.29 16.35 16.87
N PHE A 558 27.63 15.08 16.69
CA PHE A 558 28.67 14.62 15.78
C PHE A 558 28.05 13.98 14.55
N SER A 559 28.57 14.28 13.36
CA SER A 559 28.11 13.70 12.10
C SER A 559 29.26 13.18 11.27
N SER A 560 29.20 11.92 10.84
CA SER A 560 30.20 11.30 9.96
C SER A 560 29.73 11.30 8.51
N SER A 561 30.66 11.38 7.56
CA SER A 561 30.31 11.45 6.13
C SER A 561 31.29 10.71 5.21
N PHE A 562 30.80 10.38 4.02
CA PHE A 562 31.60 9.95 2.88
C PHE A 562 32.62 10.99 2.41
N ASP A 563 32.49 12.26 2.82
CA ASP A 563 33.50 13.31 2.57
C ASP A 563 34.80 13.12 3.39
N LYS A 564 34.89 12.02 4.15
CA LYS A 564 36.03 11.61 4.97
C LYS A 564 36.25 12.48 6.21
N THR A 565 35.21 13.19 6.66
CA THR A 565 35.27 14.01 7.86
C THR A 565 34.20 13.64 8.87
N VAL A 566 34.45 14.02 10.12
CA VAL A 566 33.41 14.07 11.16
C VAL A 566 33.23 15.54 11.54
N ARG A 567 32.00 16.07 11.44
CA ARG A 567 31.68 17.43 11.87
C ARG A 567 31.07 17.43 13.26
N VAL A 568 31.32 18.52 13.98
CA VAL A 568 30.80 18.77 15.32
C VAL A 568 29.91 20.00 15.25
N TRP A 569 28.68 19.87 15.76
CA TRP A 569 27.67 20.91 15.79
C TRP A 569 27.26 21.18 17.23
N SER A 570 27.06 22.44 17.58
CA SER A 570 26.57 22.83 18.91
C SER A 570 25.09 22.52 19.03
N LEU A 571 24.67 21.84 20.10
CA LEU A 571 23.24 21.58 20.34
C LEU A 571 22.49 22.81 20.86
N GLN A 572 23.19 23.85 21.33
CA GLN A 572 22.56 25.09 21.82
C GLN A 572 22.06 25.98 20.69
N ASP A 573 22.86 26.17 19.64
CA ASP A 573 22.58 27.12 18.57
C ASP A 573 22.60 26.49 17.16
N PHE A 574 22.93 25.19 17.08
CA PHE A 574 23.08 24.43 15.85
C PHE A 574 24.15 25.00 14.90
N SER A 575 25.14 25.71 15.44
CA SER A 575 26.27 26.18 14.65
C SER A 575 27.29 25.07 14.42
N HIS A 576 28.05 25.17 13.32
CA HIS A 576 29.21 24.32 13.07
C HIS A 576 30.35 24.74 14.00
N VAL A 577 30.80 23.82 14.85
CA VAL A 577 31.81 24.10 15.90
C VAL A 577 33.19 23.64 15.44
N HIS A 578 33.29 22.44 14.86
CA HIS A 578 34.57 21.84 14.49
C HIS A 578 34.45 20.79 13.39
N THR A 579 35.58 20.44 12.75
CA THR A 579 35.66 19.33 11.80
C THR A 579 36.89 18.48 12.12
N PHE A 580 36.67 17.25 12.55
CA PHE A 580 37.73 16.26 12.65
C PHE A 580 38.13 15.79 11.25
N ARG A 581 39.40 15.99 10.91
CA ARG A 581 40.01 15.64 9.63
C ARG A 581 41.13 14.65 9.89
N GLY A 582 41.28 13.65 9.01
CA GLY A 582 42.34 12.65 9.15
C GLY A 582 42.00 11.26 8.65
N HIS A 583 40.73 10.98 8.33
CA HIS A 583 40.37 9.75 7.65
C HIS A 583 40.81 9.78 6.19
N GLU A 584 41.49 8.71 5.75
CA GLU A 584 41.92 8.55 4.36
C GLU A 584 40.79 8.00 3.47
N HIS A 585 39.79 7.38 4.11
CA HIS A 585 38.65 6.72 3.48
C HIS A 585 37.32 7.27 4.00
N ARG A 586 36.20 6.86 3.38
CA ARG A 586 34.85 7.31 3.75
C ARG A 586 34.54 6.87 5.18
N VAL A 587 34.08 7.80 6.03
CA VAL A 587 33.65 7.46 7.40
C VAL A 587 32.28 6.82 7.31
N MET A 588 32.13 5.64 7.89
CA MET A 588 30.93 4.79 7.74
C MET A 588 30.19 4.56 9.06
N ALA A 589 30.88 4.69 10.19
CA ALA A 589 30.29 4.50 11.50
C ALA A 589 30.81 5.54 12.50
N LEU A 590 29.98 5.88 13.48
CA LEU A 590 30.26 6.88 14.50
C LEU A 590 29.56 6.48 15.80
N VAL A 591 30.24 6.64 16.93
CA VAL A 591 29.66 6.42 18.27
C VAL A 591 30.24 7.42 19.27
N TYR A 592 29.47 7.75 20.30
CA TYR A 592 29.90 8.61 21.41
C TYR A 592 30.03 7.81 22.70
N VAL A 593 30.97 8.21 23.56
CA VAL A 593 31.25 7.61 24.86
C VAL A 593 31.14 8.69 25.93
N ASP A 594 30.07 8.66 26.71
CA ASP A 594 29.77 9.69 27.71
C ASP A 594 30.80 9.73 28.85
N GLU A 595 31.18 8.58 29.41
CA GLU A 595 32.04 8.54 30.60
C GLU A 595 33.44 9.10 30.35
N GLU A 596 33.98 8.86 29.14
CA GLU A 596 35.32 9.32 28.75
C GLU A 596 35.28 10.58 27.87
N GLN A 597 34.09 11.08 27.52
CA GLN A 597 33.87 12.22 26.61
C GLN A 597 34.62 12.04 25.28
N LEU A 598 34.39 10.90 24.63
CA LEU A 598 35.06 10.50 23.39
C LEU A 598 34.07 10.33 22.24
N CYS A 599 34.50 10.77 21.06
CA CYS A 599 33.82 10.47 19.81
C CYS A 599 34.68 9.48 19.01
N ILE A 600 34.09 8.38 18.52
CA ILE A 600 34.82 7.30 17.87
C ILE A 600 34.23 7.04 16.50
N SER A 601 35.08 7.08 15.48
CA SER A 601 34.66 6.96 14.08
C SER A 601 35.39 5.82 13.38
N GLY A 602 34.68 5.12 12.51
CA GLY A 602 35.18 3.99 11.72
C GLY A 602 35.07 4.28 10.24
N ASP A 603 36.13 4.02 9.47
CA ASP A 603 36.15 4.22 8.03
C ASP A 603 36.18 2.93 7.21
N SER A 604 35.80 3.07 5.94
CA SER A 604 35.81 2.01 4.92
C SER A 604 37.20 1.44 4.61
N GLY A 605 38.28 2.05 5.09
CA GLY A 605 39.64 1.54 4.99
C GLY A 605 40.06 0.62 6.14
N GLY A 606 39.19 0.43 7.14
CA GLY A 606 39.48 -0.35 8.34
C GLY A 606 40.07 0.49 9.47
N GLY A 607 40.15 1.81 9.33
CA GLY A 607 40.64 2.73 10.36
C GLY A 607 39.56 3.04 11.40
N ILE A 608 39.93 2.99 12.68
CA ILE A 608 39.10 3.43 13.82
C ILE A 608 39.84 4.57 14.51
N PHE A 609 39.19 5.72 14.64
CA PHE A 609 39.78 6.95 15.14
C PHE A 609 39.03 7.38 16.39
N VAL A 610 39.77 7.70 17.45
CA VAL A 610 39.24 8.15 18.74
C VAL A 610 39.54 9.62 18.90
N TRP A 611 38.51 10.43 19.10
CA TRP A 611 38.57 11.89 19.20
C TRP A 611 38.16 12.35 20.59
N SER A 612 38.81 13.40 21.10
CA SER A 612 38.38 14.06 22.33
C SER A 612 37.19 14.96 22.04
N SER A 613 36.12 14.88 22.84
CA SER A 613 35.03 15.87 22.80
C SER A 613 35.17 16.97 23.84
N THR A 614 36.25 16.99 24.62
CA THR A 614 36.54 18.06 25.58
C THR A 614 36.99 19.33 24.87
N VAL A 615 36.44 20.48 25.29
CA VAL A 615 36.79 21.79 24.74
C VAL A 615 38.10 22.29 25.37
N PRO A 616 39.09 22.76 24.58
CA PRO A 616 39.06 22.95 23.13
C PRO A 616 39.23 21.63 22.34
N LEU A 617 38.42 21.46 21.30
CA LEU A 617 38.46 20.29 20.42
C LEU A 617 39.78 20.26 19.64
N GLY A 618 40.56 19.19 19.83
CA GLY A 618 41.82 18.97 19.13
C GLY A 618 41.63 18.56 17.66
N GLN A 619 42.59 18.90 16.79
CA GLN A 619 42.54 18.51 15.39
C GLN A 619 43.00 17.06 15.13
N ASP A 620 43.87 16.52 15.98
CA ASP A 620 44.40 15.18 15.84
C ASP A 620 43.62 14.17 16.71
N PRO A 621 43.44 12.93 16.23
CA PRO A 621 42.79 11.89 17.02
C PRO A 621 43.71 11.44 18.15
N LEU A 622 43.14 11.19 19.32
CA LEU A 622 43.83 10.68 20.51
C LEU A 622 44.45 9.30 20.26
N LYS A 623 43.74 8.45 19.53
CA LYS A 623 44.22 7.12 19.12
C LYS A 623 43.73 6.78 17.71
N LYS A 624 44.55 6.03 16.99
CA LYS A 624 44.20 5.40 15.71
C LYS A 624 44.41 3.90 15.84
N TRP A 625 43.37 3.13 15.58
CA TRP A 625 43.45 1.68 15.42
C TRP A 625 43.19 1.32 13.97
N TYR A 626 43.74 0.21 13.54
CA TYR A 626 43.51 -0.31 12.21
C TYR A 626 43.23 -1.79 12.31
N GLU A 627 42.18 -2.23 11.63
CA GLU A 627 42.01 -3.65 11.36
C GLU A 627 42.96 -4.12 10.26
N GLN A 628 43.32 -5.40 10.31
CA GLN A 628 44.07 -6.02 9.22
C GLN A 628 43.26 -5.93 7.92
N LYS A 629 43.91 -5.42 6.87
CA LYS A 629 43.30 -5.30 5.55
C LYS A 629 43.27 -6.67 4.87
N ASP A 630 42.07 -7.20 4.63
CA ASP A 630 41.85 -8.18 3.57
C ASP A 630 41.71 -7.40 2.24
N TRP A 631 42.39 -7.87 1.19
CA TRP A 631 42.30 -7.29 -0.14
C TRP A 631 40.89 -7.39 -0.74
N ARG A 632 40.06 -8.31 -0.23
CA ARG A 632 38.72 -8.59 -0.77
C ARG A 632 37.59 -7.98 0.04
N TYR A 633 37.75 -7.83 1.35
CA TYR A 633 36.70 -7.42 2.27
C TYR A 633 37.28 -6.60 3.44
N SER A 634 37.30 -5.28 3.33
CA SER A 634 37.81 -4.37 4.37
C SER A 634 36.85 -3.23 4.65
N GLY A 635 36.89 -2.71 5.88
CA GLY A 635 36.18 -1.49 6.26
C GLY A 635 35.34 -1.66 7.51
N ILE A 636 35.30 -0.63 8.35
CA ILE A 636 34.45 -0.60 9.54
C ILE A 636 33.09 -0.08 9.10
N HIS A 637 32.06 -0.93 9.09
CA HIS A 637 30.71 -0.57 8.66
C HIS A 637 29.78 -0.26 9.82
N ALA A 638 30.08 -0.80 11.01
CA ALA A 638 29.32 -0.56 12.22
C ALA A 638 30.27 -0.38 13.41
N LEU A 639 29.89 0.52 14.31
CA LEU A 639 30.53 0.69 15.61
C LEU A 639 29.42 0.75 16.66
N THR A 640 29.62 0.07 17.78
CA THR A 640 28.76 0.21 18.96
C THR A 640 29.61 0.15 20.21
N ILE A 641 29.14 0.75 21.30
CA ILE A 641 29.79 0.67 22.60
C ILE A 641 28.93 -0.13 23.58
N SER A 642 29.58 -0.81 24.51
CA SER A 642 28.95 -1.33 25.72
C SER A 642 29.34 -0.46 26.90
N GLY A 643 28.39 -0.22 27.82
CA GLY A 643 28.58 0.59 29.03
C GLY A 643 29.67 0.06 30.00
N ASN A 644 30.33 -1.06 29.67
CA ASN A 644 31.49 -1.57 30.38
C ASN A 644 32.85 -1.08 29.82
N GLY A 645 32.85 -0.13 28.87
CA GLY A 645 34.07 0.45 28.27
C GLY A 645 34.66 -0.38 27.13
N HIS A 646 33.84 -1.19 26.45
CA HIS A 646 34.24 -1.95 25.27
C HIS A 646 33.54 -1.42 24.02
N ILE A 647 34.29 -1.24 22.95
CA ILE A 647 33.77 -0.89 21.63
C ILE A 647 33.75 -2.16 20.79
N TYR A 648 32.74 -2.31 19.96
CA TYR A 648 32.65 -3.40 18.99
C TYR A 648 32.63 -2.81 17.59
N SER A 649 33.55 -3.27 16.73
CA SER A 649 33.54 -2.97 15.30
C SER A 649 32.94 -4.12 14.52
N GLY A 650 32.01 -3.81 13.63
CA GLY A 650 31.52 -4.72 12.60
C GLY A 650 32.24 -4.42 11.29
N SER A 651 33.06 -5.36 10.83
CA SER A 651 33.95 -5.17 9.69
C SER A 651 33.49 -5.90 8.45
N GLY A 652 33.86 -5.37 7.27
CA GLY A 652 33.55 -5.97 5.97
C GLY A 652 34.11 -7.38 5.82
N ASP A 653 35.15 -7.73 6.58
CA ASP A 653 35.76 -9.06 6.67
C ASP A 653 34.84 -10.14 7.30
N LYS A 654 33.59 -9.76 7.63
CA LYS A 654 32.55 -10.59 8.27
C LYS A 654 32.86 -10.92 9.73
N SER A 655 33.81 -10.23 10.35
CA SER A 655 34.12 -10.37 11.77
C SER A 655 33.56 -9.22 12.60
N ILE A 656 33.33 -9.51 13.88
CA ILE A 656 33.11 -8.50 14.91
C ILE A 656 34.32 -8.53 15.83
N LYS A 657 34.95 -7.38 16.07
CA LYS A 657 36.10 -7.26 16.96
C LYS A 657 35.73 -6.37 18.15
N GLY A 658 36.09 -6.82 19.35
CA GLY A 658 35.94 -6.07 20.59
C GLY A 658 37.24 -5.34 20.95
N TRP A 659 37.14 -4.08 21.31
CA TRP A 659 38.23 -3.19 21.67
C TRP A 659 38.02 -2.69 23.09
N SER A 660 38.98 -2.90 23.98
CA SER A 660 38.95 -2.32 25.33
C SER A 660 39.44 -0.88 25.27
N LEU A 661 38.63 0.07 25.75
CA LEU A 661 39.05 1.46 25.95
C LEU A 661 39.98 1.62 27.16
N ARG A 662 39.91 0.67 28.12
CA ARG A 662 40.78 0.65 29.29
C ARG A 662 42.23 0.42 28.86
N VAL A 663 43.10 1.35 29.26
CA VAL A 663 44.55 1.16 29.21
C VAL A 663 44.87 0.03 30.19
N ILE A 664 45.36 -1.11 29.70
CA ILE A 664 46.01 -2.07 30.58
C ILE A 664 47.30 -1.37 31.05
N PRO A 665 47.52 -1.19 32.36
CA PRO A 665 48.70 -0.53 32.89
C PRO A 665 50.00 -1.29 32.58
#